data_AF-A0A222X808-F1
#
_entry.id   AF-A0A222X808-F1
#
_cell.length_a   1.000
_cell.length_b   1.000
_cell.length_c   1.000
_cell.angle_alpha   90.00
_cell.angle_beta   90.00
_cell.angle_gamma   90.00
#
_symmetry.space_group_name_H-M   'P 1'
#
loop_
_entity.id
_entity.type
_entity.pdbx_description
1 polymer ?
#
loop_
_entity_poly.entity_id
_entity_poly.type
_entity_poly.pdbx_seq_one_letter_code
_entity_poly.pdbx_strand_id
1 'polypeptide(L)'
;MSRTSIVSIDVRGFRAFGTVPAHFELDAPLTVAHGGNSQGKTSLAEAVEFLLSGYSSRRELLGGAKAEYNDSLRNAHLPEGDDEVFVEAVVRTADGSLHRVRRILTGDFGRGAECESRLLVDGNEVSDLSSVGLMLADPPVRAPVLLQHILRHALSTEPKQRVSYFKSLLSLSDLDLLRARVAEARKHLEQEPDGPWLQRVATLPTDLSDARNRLQTIARTASSGAGAVTDALSAELREAAGAATGEHYSTLADAKTGLETRARAKAEALFPIAQFVAAPFPSVELEVPDTTSYREALASIEEEVARLLPIFAAVLRVHEFAELTAPADCPVCATPEALTPARIDTMRAELGHASNLDQTAATTLASIDRAGETLTALAEFVRAGMPSAGSLSETELNALAAKLQDWGLRPTLVRDAYAAATALTDSTQALVTAGREVREAIATLRLAIERREYPTDIEAAFVGLRTTLDTVRTKRELHAEAASALETAIAPVIEERAGIADHRQLLTLLDGVAELAGDVIRSSERQRALTRAKAAEKALQDASVELLDARFAEMSDTIKSWWLTIRPDELVDFVGARTRAGGTRFVNLIAALHAEAGTSPVVRDALGVYSDSQLNALGLSIFLARIELLDSPVVVLDDPIPGSDPDHRLTFVQNTIAKLLDDGVQVILTTYDSRLADWTMSNHDHRGLIAYELNLVDPRAGTVPTQTSDMFSRLMLDAEDNLNAPTARGRRAACGSYRSAAERLAKQIIATGRTQAGAACSVADVDAEASMLGQLVPLVRGFALDNGEKGQWNTFATVLNPGNHDDDVPSTAELRVVRGNLRKIAKTHREHWPNGLVS
;
A
#
# COMPACT_ATOMS: atom_id res chain seq x y z
N MET A 1 -39.31 4.86 -18.01
CA MET A 1 -37.91 4.80 -18.50
C MET A 1 -37.66 3.37 -18.92
N SER A 2 -37.12 3.13 -20.12
CA SER A 2 -36.76 1.78 -20.57
C SER A 2 -35.56 1.27 -19.74
N ARG A 3 -35.55 -0.01 -19.35
CA ARG A 3 -34.35 -0.66 -18.81
C ARG A 3 -33.35 -0.94 -19.93
N THR A 4 -32.08 -1.11 -19.58
CA THR A 4 -31.05 -1.57 -20.53
C THR A 4 -31.44 -2.93 -21.12
N SER A 5 -31.21 -3.18 -22.40
CA SER A 5 -31.55 -4.45 -23.05
C SER A 5 -30.55 -4.83 -24.15
N ILE A 6 -30.44 -6.12 -24.44
CA ILE A 6 -29.66 -6.64 -25.57
C ILE A 6 -30.58 -6.70 -26.79
N VAL A 7 -30.26 -5.92 -27.82
CA VAL A 7 -31.04 -5.80 -29.07
C VAL A 7 -30.69 -6.92 -30.03
N SER A 8 -29.41 -7.26 -30.15
CA SER A 8 -28.94 -8.37 -30.99
C SER A 8 -27.61 -8.91 -30.47
N ILE A 9 -27.27 -10.13 -30.88
CA ILE A 9 -25.97 -10.74 -30.61
C ILE A 9 -25.46 -11.53 -31.81
N ASP A 10 -24.17 -11.36 -32.12
CA ASP A 10 -23.41 -12.08 -33.12
C ASP A 10 -22.32 -12.91 -32.45
N VAL A 11 -22.29 -14.21 -32.74
CA VAL A 11 -21.29 -15.13 -32.18
C VAL A 11 -20.50 -15.79 -33.31
N ARG A 12 -19.17 -15.64 -33.29
CA ARG A 12 -18.28 -16.27 -34.27
C ARG A 12 -17.13 -16.98 -33.58
N GLY A 13 -16.85 -18.20 -34.02
CA GLY A 13 -15.65 -18.94 -33.60
C GLY A 13 -15.63 -19.39 -32.14
N PHE A 14 -16.73 -19.22 -31.40
CA PHE A 14 -16.84 -19.50 -29.98
C PHE A 14 -17.69 -20.76 -29.75
N ARG A 15 -17.14 -21.76 -29.05
CA ARG A 15 -17.80 -23.02 -28.70
C ARG A 15 -18.43 -23.70 -29.94
N ALA A 16 -19.75 -23.90 -29.95
CA ALA A 16 -20.47 -24.52 -31.06
C ALA A 16 -20.60 -23.63 -32.31
N PHE A 17 -20.25 -22.35 -32.23
CA PHE A 17 -20.32 -21.40 -33.35
C PHE A 17 -19.01 -21.39 -34.14
N GLY A 18 -19.11 -21.49 -35.46
CA GLY A 18 -17.99 -21.76 -36.34
C GLY A 18 -17.50 -20.52 -37.09
N THR A 19 -17.12 -20.73 -38.35
CA THR A 19 -16.52 -19.71 -39.23
C THR A 19 -17.49 -18.59 -39.66
N VAL A 20 -18.79 -18.87 -39.62
CA VAL A 20 -19.84 -17.91 -40.00
C VAL A 20 -20.43 -17.31 -38.72
N PRO A 21 -20.49 -15.96 -38.59
CA PRO A 21 -21.19 -15.34 -37.47
C PRO A 21 -22.65 -15.79 -37.41
N ALA A 22 -23.05 -16.33 -36.27
CA ALA A 22 -24.44 -16.65 -35.97
C ALA A 22 -25.10 -15.43 -35.36
N HIS A 23 -26.05 -14.86 -36.10
CA HIS A 23 -26.79 -13.66 -35.71
C HIS A 23 -28.11 -14.01 -35.01
N PHE A 24 -28.39 -13.35 -33.89
CA PHE A 24 -29.65 -13.42 -33.17
C PHE A 24 -30.19 -12.00 -32.96
N GLU A 25 -31.38 -11.73 -33.48
CA GLU A 25 -32.22 -10.62 -33.05
C GLU A 25 -32.82 -10.95 -31.68
N LEU A 26 -32.62 -10.06 -30.72
CA LEU A 26 -33.02 -10.21 -29.32
C LEU A 26 -33.90 -9.04 -28.83
N ASP A 27 -34.30 -8.11 -29.70
CA ASP A 27 -35.10 -6.92 -29.38
C ASP A 27 -36.57 -7.25 -29.04
N ALA A 28 -36.75 -8.04 -27.99
CA ALA A 28 -38.01 -8.44 -27.42
C ALA A 28 -37.84 -8.63 -25.90
N PRO A 29 -38.91 -8.43 -25.10
CA PRO A 29 -38.90 -8.74 -23.68
C PRO A 29 -38.55 -10.21 -23.39
N LEU A 30 -38.92 -11.12 -24.29
CA LEU A 30 -38.68 -12.55 -24.17
C LEU A 30 -38.13 -13.11 -25.49
N THR A 31 -37.00 -13.81 -25.41
CA THR A 31 -36.48 -14.66 -26.49
C THR A 31 -36.42 -16.11 -26.04
N VAL A 32 -36.90 -17.04 -26.86
CA VAL A 32 -36.85 -18.49 -26.61
C VAL A 32 -36.03 -19.18 -27.70
N ALA A 33 -34.87 -19.72 -27.33
CA ALA A 33 -34.01 -20.52 -28.21
C ALA A 33 -34.13 -22.01 -27.86
N HIS A 34 -34.88 -22.74 -28.67
CA HIS A 34 -35.04 -24.18 -28.56
C HIS A 34 -34.01 -24.91 -29.44
N GLY A 35 -33.59 -26.10 -29.01
CA GLY A 35 -32.83 -27.01 -29.86
C GLY A 35 -32.51 -28.32 -29.15
N GLY A 36 -32.34 -29.40 -29.91
CA GLY A 36 -31.98 -30.70 -29.36
C GLY A 36 -30.64 -30.71 -28.58
N ASN A 37 -30.29 -31.85 -28.00
CA ASN A 37 -28.99 -32.02 -27.36
C ASN A 37 -27.84 -31.75 -28.34
N SER A 38 -26.79 -31.10 -27.85
CA SER A 38 -25.58 -30.74 -28.61
C SER A 38 -25.79 -29.78 -29.79
N GLN A 39 -26.91 -29.06 -29.86
CA GLN A 39 -27.18 -28.10 -30.94
C GLN A 39 -26.66 -26.67 -30.69
N GLY A 40 -25.99 -26.41 -29.56
CA GLY A 40 -25.37 -25.10 -29.26
C GLY A 40 -26.16 -24.16 -28.34
N LYS A 41 -27.21 -24.65 -27.66
CA LYS A 41 -27.98 -23.87 -26.65
C LYS A 41 -27.12 -23.30 -25.53
N THR A 42 -26.46 -24.17 -24.78
CA THR A 42 -25.55 -23.75 -23.69
C THR A 42 -24.41 -22.91 -24.23
N SER A 43 -23.96 -23.14 -25.47
CA SER A 43 -22.94 -22.31 -26.12
C SER A 43 -23.42 -20.87 -26.33
N LEU A 44 -24.71 -20.64 -26.63
CA LEU A 44 -25.30 -19.29 -26.70
C LEU A 44 -25.30 -18.61 -25.32
N ALA A 45 -25.75 -19.32 -24.29
CA ALA A 45 -25.73 -18.79 -22.92
C ALA A 45 -24.31 -18.47 -22.44
N GLU A 46 -23.34 -19.35 -22.73
CA GLU A 46 -21.92 -19.12 -22.45
C GLU A 46 -21.32 -17.98 -23.29
N ALA A 47 -21.80 -17.75 -24.52
CA ALA A 47 -21.36 -16.61 -25.32
C ALA A 47 -21.80 -15.29 -24.67
N VAL A 48 -23.03 -15.22 -24.14
CA VAL A 48 -23.49 -14.06 -23.36
C VAL A 48 -22.68 -13.91 -22.06
N GLU A 49 -22.43 -15.00 -21.34
CA GLU A 49 -21.57 -14.97 -20.13
C GLU A 49 -20.17 -14.42 -20.46
N PHE A 50 -19.57 -14.92 -21.54
CA PHE A 50 -18.25 -14.49 -21.98
C PHE A 50 -18.26 -13.03 -22.40
N LEU A 51 -19.20 -12.59 -23.23
CA LEU A 51 -19.34 -11.19 -23.64
C LEU A 51 -19.34 -10.25 -22.43
N LEU A 52 -20.19 -10.56 -21.44
CA LEU A 52 -20.37 -9.71 -20.27
C LEU A 52 -19.15 -9.77 -19.36
N SER A 53 -18.76 -10.97 -18.94
CA SER A 53 -17.78 -11.14 -17.86
C SER A 53 -16.33 -11.33 -18.32
N GLY A 54 -16.10 -11.89 -19.50
CA GLY A 54 -14.79 -12.37 -19.95
C GLY A 54 -14.32 -13.65 -19.26
N TYR A 55 -15.18 -14.30 -18.47
CA TYR A 55 -14.89 -15.52 -17.73
C TYR A 55 -15.81 -16.66 -18.18
N SER A 56 -15.46 -17.89 -17.79
CA SER A 56 -16.33 -19.07 -17.93
C SER A 56 -16.62 -19.65 -16.56
N SER A 57 -17.87 -19.55 -16.09
CA SER A 57 -18.27 -20.18 -14.82
C SER A 57 -18.21 -21.70 -14.90
N ARG A 58 -18.24 -22.28 -16.11
CA ARG A 58 -18.05 -23.72 -16.29
C ARG A 58 -16.72 -24.18 -15.72
N ARG A 59 -15.62 -23.51 -16.11
CA ARG A 59 -14.27 -23.86 -15.63
C ARG A 59 -14.09 -23.59 -14.13
N GLU A 60 -14.78 -22.58 -13.61
CA GLU A 60 -14.69 -22.22 -12.19
C GLU A 60 -15.55 -23.11 -11.28
N LEU A 61 -16.68 -23.65 -11.77
CA LEU A 61 -17.72 -24.26 -10.92
C LEU A 61 -18.12 -25.69 -11.26
N LEU A 62 -17.93 -26.18 -12.49
CA LEU A 62 -18.39 -27.53 -12.92
C LEU A 62 -17.47 -28.67 -12.41
N GLY A 63 -16.43 -28.35 -11.62
CA GLY A 63 -15.48 -29.32 -11.07
C GLY A 63 -14.41 -29.76 -12.08
N GLY A 64 -13.49 -30.63 -11.66
CA GLY A 64 -12.36 -31.09 -12.48
C GLY A 64 -11.10 -30.23 -12.31
N ALA A 65 -10.00 -30.64 -12.95
CA ALA A 65 -8.77 -29.87 -12.93
C ALA A 65 -8.85 -28.72 -13.94
N LYS A 66 -8.36 -27.51 -13.60
CA LYS A 66 -8.38 -26.35 -14.51
C LYS A 66 -7.77 -26.64 -15.90
N ALA A 67 -6.84 -27.59 -15.98
CA ALA A 67 -6.20 -28.04 -17.21
C ALA A 67 -7.10 -28.89 -18.14
N GLU A 68 -8.23 -29.41 -17.66
CA GLU A 68 -9.20 -30.17 -18.49
C GLU A 68 -10.00 -29.24 -19.42
N TYR A 69 -9.93 -27.94 -19.20
CA TYR A 69 -10.62 -26.91 -19.98
C TYR A 69 -9.73 -26.22 -21.01
N ASN A 70 -8.52 -26.73 -21.27
CA ASN A 70 -7.61 -26.13 -22.24
C ASN A 70 -8.25 -26.09 -23.64
N ASP A 71 -8.04 -25.00 -24.37
CA ASP A 71 -8.51 -24.81 -25.75
C ASP A 71 -10.01 -25.10 -25.91
N SER A 72 -10.81 -24.74 -24.90
CA SER A 72 -12.23 -25.12 -24.84
C SER A 72 -13.19 -24.00 -25.21
N LEU A 73 -12.77 -22.74 -25.29
CA LEU A 73 -13.63 -21.61 -25.68
C LEU A 73 -13.70 -21.44 -27.20
N ARG A 74 -12.57 -21.56 -27.88
CA ARG A 74 -12.48 -21.49 -29.34
C ARG A 74 -13.13 -22.72 -29.96
N ASN A 75 -13.84 -22.53 -31.07
CA ASN A 75 -14.37 -23.63 -31.86
C ASN A 75 -13.20 -24.43 -32.46
N ALA A 76 -13.17 -25.73 -32.16
CA ALA A 76 -12.08 -26.63 -32.54
C ALA A 76 -11.94 -26.87 -34.06
N HIS A 77 -12.90 -26.40 -34.85
CA HIS A 77 -12.94 -26.58 -36.30
C HIS A 77 -12.65 -25.29 -37.08
N LEU A 78 -12.29 -24.20 -36.40
CA LEU A 78 -11.78 -23.02 -37.07
C LEU A 78 -10.50 -23.33 -37.84
N PRO A 79 -10.32 -22.77 -39.06
CA PRO A 79 -9.08 -22.89 -39.81
C PRO A 79 -7.87 -22.39 -39.01
N GLU A 80 -6.71 -23.01 -39.23
CA GLU A 80 -5.44 -22.53 -38.68
C GLU A 80 -5.16 -21.10 -39.20
N GLY A 81 -4.85 -20.18 -38.27
CA GLY A 81 -4.67 -18.75 -38.57
C GLY A 81 -5.94 -17.90 -38.61
N ASP A 82 -7.14 -18.49 -38.43
CA ASP A 82 -8.38 -17.72 -38.27
C ASP A 82 -8.59 -17.34 -36.80
N ASP A 83 -7.98 -16.25 -36.34
CA ASP A 83 -8.03 -15.84 -34.94
C ASP A 83 -9.23 -14.97 -34.56
N GLU A 84 -10.21 -14.84 -35.46
CA GLU A 84 -11.38 -14.00 -35.22
C GLU A 84 -12.45 -14.78 -34.41
N VAL A 85 -12.20 -14.87 -33.10
CA VAL A 85 -13.16 -15.41 -32.12
C VAL A 85 -13.75 -14.26 -31.32
N PHE A 86 -15.05 -14.01 -31.48
CA PHE A 86 -15.70 -12.91 -30.79
C PHE A 86 -17.18 -13.18 -30.48
N VAL A 87 -17.66 -12.43 -29.51
CA VAL A 87 -19.08 -12.22 -29.25
C VAL A 87 -19.33 -10.71 -29.34
N GLU A 88 -20.31 -10.29 -30.11
CA GLU A 88 -20.69 -8.89 -30.28
C GLU A 88 -22.18 -8.73 -30.01
N ALA A 89 -22.58 -7.71 -29.26
CA ALA A 89 -23.97 -7.38 -29.03
C ALA A 89 -24.24 -5.90 -29.27
N VAL A 90 -25.45 -5.61 -29.74
CA VAL A 90 -25.99 -4.26 -29.69
C VAL A 90 -26.79 -4.13 -28.39
N VAL A 91 -26.41 -3.18 -27.55
CA VAL A 91 -27.06 -2.92 -26.25
C VAL A 91 -27.78 -1.58 -26.33
N ARG A 92 -29.07 -1.58 -25.95
CA ARG A 92 -29.85 -0.36 -25.74
C ARG A 92 -29.76 0.04 -24.29
N THR A 93 -29.24 1.21 -24.00
CA THR A 93 -29.15 1.78 -22.63
C THR A 93 -30.49 2.36 -22.17
N ALA A 94 -30.60 2.68 -20.88
CA ALA A 94 -31.83 3.19 -20.29
C ALA A 94 -32.33 4.54 -20.88
N ASP A 95 -31.42 5.33 -21.45
CA ASP A 95 -31.69 6.57 -22.19
C ASP A 95 -32.14 6.33 -23.64
N GLY A 96 -32.13 5.08 -24.11
CA GLY A 96 -32.49 4.68 -25.47
C GLY A 96 -31.33 4.65 -26.47
N SER A 97 -30.11 5.03 -26.06
CA SER A 97 -28.92 5.00 -26.93
C SER A 97 -28.53 3.56 -27.27
N LEU A 98 -27.98 3.35 -28.47
CA LEU A 98 -27.50 2.04 -28.93
C LEU A 98 -25.97 2.03 -28.91
N HIS A 99 -25.40 1.04 -28.22
CA HIS A 99 -23.96 0.84 -28.11
C HIS A 99 -23.58 -0.55 -28.62
N ARG A 100 -22.47 -0.64 -29.34
CA ARG A 100 -21.90 -1.91 -29.78
C ARG A 100 -20.90 -2.41 -28.76
N VAL A 101 -21.23 -3.51 -28.10
CA VAL A 101 -20.36 -4.18 -27.12
C VAL A 101 -19.74 -5.40 -27.78
N ARG A 102 -18.42 -5.46 -27.91
CA ARG A 102 -17.71 -6.59 -28.51
C ARG A 102 -16.67 -7.13 -27.55
N ARG A 103 -16.64 -8.44 -27.34
CA ARG A 103 -15.54 -9.12 -26.67
C ARG A 103 -14.84 -10.08 -27.61
N ILE A 104 -13.52 -9.95 -27.70
CA ILE A 104 -12.66 -10.74 -28.58
C ILE A 104 -11.80 -11.65 -27.70
N LEU A 105 -11.77 -12.95 -27.99
CA LEU A 105 -10.88 -13.90 -27.34
C LEU A 105 -9.49 -13.78 -27.98
N THR A 106 -8.49 -13.38 -27.20
CA THR A 106 -7.09 -13.23 -27.67
C THR A 106 -6.22 -14.40 -27.29
N GLY A 107 -6.61 -15.14 -26.25
CA GLY A 107 -5.97 -16.38 -25.83
C GLY A 107 -6.98 -17.29 -25.14
N ASP A 108 -7.04 -18.56 -25.54
CA ASP A 108 -7.88 -19.55 -24.87
C ASP A 108 -7.25 -19.98 -23.53
N PHE A 109 -7.94 -20.82 -22.77
CA PHE A 109 -7.39 -21.42 -21.56
C PHE A 109 -6.13 -22.24 -21.88
N GLY A 110 -5.03 -21.88 -21.24
CA GLY A 110 -3.80 -22.69 -21.23
C GLY A 110 -3.74 -23.64 -20.04
N ARG A 111 -2.69 -24.49 -19.99
CA ARG A 111 -2.43 -25.47 -18.90
C ARG A 111 -2.24 -24.78 -17.54
N GLY A 112 -3.36 -24.41 -16.89
CA GLY A 112 -3.40 -23.66 -15.64
C GLY A 112 -3.51 -22.14 -15.80
N ALA A 113 -3.52 -21.60 -17.03
CA ALA A 113 -3.71 -20.18 -17.30
C ALA A 113 -5.20 -19.84 -17.53
N GLU A 114 -5.61 -18.63 -17.14
CA GLU A 114 -6.92 -18.08 -17.50
C GLU A 114 -6.96 -17.71 -18.99
N CYS A 115 -8.16 -17.58 -19.56
CA CYS A 115 -8.32 -17.06 -20.92
C CYS A 115 -8.06 -15.55 -20.94
N GLU A 116 -7.62 -15.04 -22.09
CA GLU A 116 -7.37 -13.62 -22.33
C GLU A 116 -8.41 -13.07 -23.32
N SER A 117 -8.95 -11.89 -23.03
CA SER A 117 -9.92 -11.24 -23.90
C SER A 117 -9.79 -9.72 -23.86
N ARG A 118 -10.25 -9.07 -24.93
CA ARG A 118 -10.37 -7.61 -25.03
C ARG A 118 -11.84 -7.22 -25.13
N LEU A 119 -12.26 -6.26 -24.32
CA LEU A 119 -13.62 -5.72 -24.32
C LEU A 119 -13.64 -4.36 -25.00
N LEU A 120 -14.53 -4.18 -25.97
CA LEU A 120 -14.72 -2.93 -26.69
C LEU A 120 -16.16 -2.44 -26.59
N VAL A 121 -16.33 -1.13 -26.40
CA VAL A 121 -17.61 -0.43 -26.52
C VAL A 121 -17.46 0.64 -27.59
N ASP A 122 -18.28 0.55 -28.64
CA ASP A 122 -18.21 1.41 -29.84
C ASP A 122 -16.82 1.48 -30.46
N GLY A 123 -16.08 0.36 -30.41
CA GLY A 123 -14.72 0.23 -30.92
C GLY A 123 -13.61 0.70 -29.99
N ASN A 124 -13.94 1.29 -28.83
CA ASN A 124 -12.96 1.70 -27.82
C ASN A 124 -12.78 0.61 -26.76
N GLU A 125 -11.54 0.30 -26.40
CA GLU A 125 -11.24 -0.69 -25.37
C GLU A 125 -11.58 -0.16 -23.97
N VAL A 126 -12.29 -0.96 -23.17
CA VAL A 126 -12.77 -0.60 -21.82
C VAL A 126 -12.53 -1.74 -20.83
N SER A 127 -12.49 -1.42 -19.53
CA SER A 127 -12.30 -2.41 -18.45
C SER A 127 -13.58 -3.15 -18.05
N ASP A 128 -14.73 -2.51 -18.21
CA ASP A 128 -16.03 -3.00 -17.74
C ASP A 128 -17.18 -2.41 -18.58
N LEU A 129 -18.41 -2.84 -18.26
CA LEU A 129 -19.64 -2.45 -18.96
C LEU A 129 -20.48 -1.41 -18.19
N SER A 130 -19.88 -0.72 -17.22
CA SER A 130 -20.59 0.30 -16.42
C SER A 130 -21.15 1.44 -17.28
N SER A 131 -20.42 1.81 -18.34
CA SER A 131 -20.78 2.86 -19.30
C SER A 131 -22.05 2.56 -20.11
N VAL A 132 -22.40 1.28 -20.26
CA VAL A 132 -23.63 0.83 -20.95
C VAL A 132 -24.70 0.32 -19.96
N GLY A 133 -24.54 0.60 -18.67
CA GLY A 133 -25.52 0.27 -17.64
C GLY A 133 -25.67 -1.23 -17.36
N LEU A 134 -24.65 -2.05 -17.65
CA LEU A 134 -24.62 -3.48 -17.32
C LEU A 134 -23.63 -3.70 -16.17
N MET A 135 -24.14 -3.73 -14.95
CA MET A 135 -23.36 -4.02 -13.75
C MET A 135 -23.29 -5.53 -13.52
N LEU A 136 -22.08 -6.04 -13.25
CA LEU A 136 -21.84 -7.45 -12.96
C LEU A 136 -21.56 -7.63 -11.48
N ALA A 137 -21.89 -8.80 -10.92
CA ALA A 137 -21.54 -9.08 -9.54
C ALA A 137 -20.09 -9.60 -9.41
N ASP A 138 -19.68 -9.69 -8.15
CA ASP A 138 -18.44 -10.35 -7.74
C ASP A 138 -18.47 -11.87 -8.04
N PRO A 139 -17.29 -12.51 -8.20
CA PRO A 139 -17.16 -13.97 -8.31
C PRO A 139 -17.89 -14.73 -7.19
N PRO A 140 -18.31 -15.99 -7.43
CA PRO A 140 -17.94 -16.83 -8.58
C PRO A 140 -18.92 -16.79 -9.77
N VAL A 141 -20.12 -16.24 -9.59
CA VAL A 141 -21.09 -16.06 -10.68
C VAL A 141 -21.20 -14.57 -10.93
N ARG A 142 -20.67 -14.07 -12.05
CA ARG A 142 -20.59 -12.63 -12.33
C ARG A 142 -21.77 -12.15 -13.17
N ALA A 143 -21.98 -12.78 -14.32
CA ALA A 143 -23.03 -12.43 -15.26
C ALA A 143 -24.42 -12.89 -14.78
N PRO A 144 -25.51 -12.28 -15.29
CA PRO A 144 -26.88 -12.71 -15.05
C PRO A 144 -27.25 -13.89 -15.97
N VAL A 145 -26.38 -14.91 -16.03
CA VAL A 145 -26.55 -16.11 -16.85
C VAL A 145 -26.64 -17.32 -15.93
N LEU A 146 -27.78 -18.01 -15.93
CA LEU A 146 -27.95 -19.28 -15.25
C LEU A 146 -27.54 -20.39 -16.22
N LEU A 147 -26.41 -21.02 -15.93
CA LEU A 147 -25.99 -22.26 -16.57
C LEU A 147 -26.33 -23.45 -15.68
N GLN A 148 -26.46 -24.64 -16.27
CA GLN A 148 -26.84 -25.85 -15.55
C GLN A 148 -25.97 -26.14 -14.30
N HIS A 149 -24.66 -25.85 -14.36
CA HIS A 149 -23.73 -26.04 -13.23
C HIS A 149 -23.83 -24.97 -12.14
N ILE A 150 -24.41 -23.80 -12.44
CA ILE A 150 -24.64 -22.74 -11.46
C ILE A 150 -25.81 -23.12 -10.54
N LEU A 151 -26.82 -23.81 -11.09
CA LEU A 151 -28.08 -24.10 -10.39
C LEU A 151 -27.86 -24.70 -9.00
N ARG A 152 -26.93 -25.66 -8.86
CA ARG A 152 -26.64 -26.31 -7.58
C ARG A 152 -25.42 -25.75 -6.85
N HIS A 153 -24.68 -24.82 -7.42
CA HIS A 153 -23.40 -24.38 -6.87
C HIS A 153 -23.51 -23.84 -5.43
N ALA A 154 -24.50 -22.97 -5.18
CA ALA A 154 -24.75 -22.43 -3.83
C ALA A 154 -25.15 -23.52 -2.81
N LEU A 155 -25.70 -24.64 -3.29
CA LEU A 155 -26.19 -25.74 -2.48
C LEU A 155 -25.10 -26.79 -2.20
N SER A 156 -24.24 -27.06 -3.19
CA SER A 156 -23.20 -28.08 -3.14
C SER A 156 -21.87 -27.59 -2.56
N THR A 157 -21.67 -26.27 -2.43
CA THR A 157 -20.49 -25.68 -1.79
C THR A 157 -20.52 -25.90 -0.28
N GLU A 158 -19.34 -26.09 0.31
CA GLU A 158 -19.20 -26.23 1.75
C GLU A 158 -19.73 -24.99 2.49
N PRO A 159 -20.33 -25.13 3.69
CA PRO A 159 -20.94 -24.00 4.40
C PRO A 159 -20.02 -22.77 4.60
N LYS A 160 -18.70 -22.96 4.67
CA LYS A 160 -17.71 -21.87 4.77
C LYS A 160 -17.57 -21.10 3.45
N GLN A 161 -17.55 -21.79 2.32
CA GLN A 161 -17.44 -21.20 0.98
C GLN A 161 -18.77 -20.58 0.54
N ARG A 162 -19.89 -21.17 0.94
CA ARG A 162 -21.24 -20.65 0.69
C ARG A 162 -21.46 -19.24 1.24
N VAL A 163 -20.79 -18.89 2.34
CA VAL A 163 -20.82 -17.52 2.88
C VAL A 163 -20.15 -16.54 1.93
N SER A 164 -19.10 -16.94 1.21
CA SER A 164 -18.47 -16.11 0.18
C SER A 164 -19.41 -15.87 -0.99
N TYR A 165 -20.14 -16.91 -1.43
CA TYR A 165 -21.17 -16.79 -2.46
C TYR A 165 -22.24 -15.77 -2.03
N PHE A 166 -22.80 -15.90 -0.82
CA PHE A 166 -23.79 -14.94 -0.34
C PHE A 166 -23.22 -13.54 -0.04
N LYS A 167 -21.96 -13.43 0.40
CA LYS A 167 -21.30 -12.13 0.56
C LYS A 167 -21.12 -11.39 -0.78
N SER A 168 -20.80 -12.12 -1.85
CA SER A 168 -20.69 -11.55 -3.20
C SER A 168 -22.01 -10.95 -3.70
N LEU A 169 -23.14 -11.53 -3.27
CA LEU A 169 -24.48 -11.00 -3.57
C LEU A 169 -24.79 -9.70 -2.86
N LEU A 170 -24.19 -9.49 -1.69
CA LEU A 170 -24.48 -8.37 -0.81
C LEU A 170 -23.50 -7.20 -0.99
N SER A 171 -22.54 -7.32 -1.91
CA SER A 171 -21.52 -6.29 -2.22
C SER A 171 -20.79 -5.75 -0.97
N LEU A 172 -20.50 -6.64 -0.01
CA LEU A 172 -19.82 -6.27 1.24
C LEU A 172 -18.30 -6.31 1.15
N SER A 173 -17.78 -6.49 -0.07
CA SER A 173 -16.36 -6.51 -0.40
C SER A 173 -15.64 -5.23 0.05
N ASP A 174 -16.29 -4.07 -0.06
CA ASP A 174 -15.73 -2.78 0.37
C ASP A 174 -15.51 -2.69 1.89
N LEU A 175 -16.46 -3.18 2.68
CA LEU A 175 -16.37 -3.15 4.14
C LEU A 175 -15.30 -4.12 4.64
N ASP A 176 -15.22 -5.31 4.03
CA ASP A 176 -14.16 -6.28 4.31
C ASP A 176 -12.77 -5.72 3.92
N LEU A 177 -12.68 -5.00 2.79
CA LEU A 177 -11.46 -4.32 2.36
C LEU A 177 -11.04 -3.20 3.32
N LEU A 178 -11.97 -2.34 3.75
CA LEU A 178 -11.72 -1.28 4.71
C LEU A 178 -11.21 -1.87 6.04
N ARG A 179 -11.86 -2.92 6.54
CA ARG A 179 -11.42 -3.63 7.75
C ARG A 179 -10.01 -4.18 7.60
N ALA A 180 -9.70 -4.82 6.47
CA ALA A 180 -8.35 -5.34 6.21
C ALA A 180 -7.29 -4.21 6.21
N ARG A 181 -7.60 -3.06 5.60
CA ARG A 181 -6.70 -1.90 5.60
C ARG A 181 -6.47 -1.32 7.00
N VAL A 182 -7.53 -1.24 7.83
CA VAL A 182 -7.40 -0.78 9.23
C VAL A 182 -6.58 -1.76 10.06
N ALA A 183 -6.79 -3.06 9.89
CA ALA A 183 -6.03 -4.10 10.57
C ALA A 183 -4.53 -4.05 10.19
N GLU A 184 -4.22 -3.83 8.91
CA GLU A 184 -2.84 -3.68 8.45
C GLU A 184 -2.19 -2.40 8.99
N ALA A 185 -2.90 -1.27 8.98
CA ALA A 185 -2.41 -0.01 9.57
C ALA A 185 -2.15 -0.17 11.08
N ARG A 186 -3.02 -0.89 11.81
CA ARG A 186 -2.80 -1.23 13.22
C ARG A 186 -1.53 -2.06 13.38
N LYS A 187 -1.35 -3.11 12.57
CA LYS A 187 -0.19 -3.98 12.63
C LYS A 187 1.11 -3.22 12.38
N HIS A 188 1.12 -2.30 11.41
CA HIS A 188 2.25 -1.42 11.16
C HIS A 188 2.60 -0.58 12.40
N LEU A 189 1.60 0.03 13.04
CA LEU A 189 1.78 0.79 14.28
C LEU A 189 2.25 -0.08 15.46
N GLU A 190 1.87 -1.36 15.53
CA GLU A 190 2.33 -2.28 16.59
C GLU A 190 3.78 -2.73 16.39
N GLN A 191 4.25 -2.75 15.14
CA GLN A 191 5.61 -3.16 14.78
C GLN A 191 6.62 -2.02 14.81
N GLU A 192 6.16 -0.78 14.85
CA GLU A 192 7.03 0.40 14.91
C GLU A 192 7.79 0.40 16.24
N PRO A 193 9.14 0.37 16.24
CA PRO A 193 9.92 0.32 17.47
C PRO A 193 9.84 1.65 18.23
N ASP A 194 10.11 1.61 19.54
CA ASP A 194 10.35 2.84 20.30
C ASP A 194 11.57 3.59 19.76
N GLY A 195 11.57 4.92 19.90
CA GLY A 195 12.69 5.75 19.48
C GLY A 195 13.97 5.48 20.29
N PRO A 196 15.14 5.88 19.75
CA PRO A 196 16.45 5.51 20.27
C PRO A 196 16.71 5.98 21.71
N TRP A 197 16.15 7.11 22.13
CA TRP A 197 16.29 7.63 23.49
C TRP A 197 15.42 6.88 24.49
N LEU A 198 14.21 6.49 24.09
CA LEU A 198 13.36 5.63 24.91
C LEU A 198 13.97 4.23 25.08
N GLN A 199 14.57 3.68 24.02
CA GLN A 199 15.31 2.42 24.08
C GLN A 199 16.51 2.52 25.05
N ARG A 200 17.24 3.64 25.05
CA ARG A 200 18.32 3.89 26.02
C ARG A 200 17.83 3.91 27.46
N VAL A 201 16.66 4.50 27.73
CA VAL A 201 16.03 4.43 29.06
C VAL A 201 15.75 2.97 29.44
N ALA A 202 15.25 2.15 28.51
CA ALA A 202 14.98 0.73 28.79
C ALA A 202 16.24 -0.08 29.11
N THR A 203 17.41 0.32 28.59
CA THR A 203 18.71 -0.32 28.83
C THR A 203 19.46 0.22 30.06
N LEU A 204 18.86 1.13 30.83
CA LEU A 204 19.49 1.61 32.07
C LEU A 204 19.79 0.45 33.04
N PRO A 205 20.93 0.48 33.74
CA PRO A 205 21.40 -0.57 34.62
C PRO A 205 20.49 -0.75 35.83
N THR A 206 20.61 -1.89 36.51
CA THR A 206 19.77 -2.25 37.67
C THR A 206 19.85 -1.24 38.80
N ASP A 207 21.00 -0.60 38.99
CA ASP A 207 21.23 0.40 40.05
C ASP A 207 20.45 1.71 39.78
N LEU A 208 19.99 1.91 38.55
CA LEU A 208 19.11 3.01 38.13
C LEU A 208 17.68 2.52 37.85
N SER A 209 17.26 1.38 38.40
CA SER A 209 15.92 0.81 38.16
C SER A 209 14.79 1.76 38.53
N ASP A 210 14.94 2.54 39.60
CA ASP A 210 13.92 3.48 40.05
C ASP A 210 13.78 4.65 39.10
N ALA A 211 14.90 5.21 38.63
CA ALA A 211 14.92 6.26 37.61
C ALA A 211 14.33 5.73 36.29
N ARG A 212 14.73 4.52 35.87
CA ARG A 212 14.17 3.84 34.70
C ARG A 212 12.65 3.71 34.80
N ASN A 213 12.13 3.21 35.92
CA ASN A 213 10.70 3.00 36.13
C ASN A 213 9.93 4.33 36.10
N ARG A 214 10.47 5.40 36.69
CA ARG A 214 9.85 6.74 36.68
C ARG A 214 9.87 7.37 35.29
N LEU A 215 10.99 7.32 34.57
CA LEU A 215 11.10 7.78 33.19
C LEU A 215 10.15 7.01 32.26
N GLN A 216 10.04 5.68 32.41
CA GLN A 216 9.06 4.86 31.67
C GLN A 216 7.61 5.18 32.05
N THR A 217 7.35 5.56 33.30
CA THR A 217 6.02 5.98 33.73
C THR A 217 5.63 7.29 33.08
N ILE A 218 6.52 8.28 33.06
CA ILE A 218 6.33 9.54 32.32
C ILE A 218 6.07 9.25 30.84
N ALA A 219 6.84 8.32 30.24
CA ALA A 219 6.63 7.92 28.86
C ALA A 219 5.21 7.39 28.57
N ARG A 220 4.62 6.67 29.53
CA ARG A 220 3.27 6.09 29.40
C ARG A 220 2.14 7.07 29.68
N THR A 221 2.36 8.06 30.55
CA THR A 221 1.33 9.00 31.01
C THR A 221 1.40 10.37 30.34
N ALA A 222 2.43 10.63 29.54
CA ALA A 222 2.65 11.89 28.85
C ALA A 222 1.43 12.35 28.03
N SER A 223 0.95 13.55 28.36
CA SER A 223 0.05 14.32 27.51
C SER A 223 0.85 14.99 26.37
N SER A 224 0.20 15.41 25.28
CA SER A 224 0.89 15.86 24.05
C SER A 224 1.65 17.19 24.18
N GLY A 225 1.76 17.78 25.39
CA GLY A 225 2.44 19.04 25.61
C GLY A 225 3.96 18.87 25.72
N ALA A 226 4.71 19.28 24.70
CA ALA A 226 6.16 19.14 24.65
C ALA A 226 6.89 19.79 25.85
N GLY A 227 6.44 20.96 26.30
CA GLY A 227 7.02 21.64 27.47
C GLY A 227 6.85 20.83 28.76
N ALA A 228 5.62 20.40 29.06
CA ALA A 228 5.34 19.64 30.29
C ALA A 228 6.07 18.28 30.35
N VAL A 229 6.22 17.60 29.21
CA VAL A 229 6.99 16.35 29.13
C VAL A 229 8.47 16.61 29.37
N THR A 230 9.02 17.66 28.75
CA THR A 230 10.42 18.05 28.93
C THR A 230 10.70 18.41 30.39
N ASP A 231 9.81 19.18 31.04
CA ASP A 231 9.95 19.56 32.44
C ASP A 231 9.92 18.35 33.39
N ALA A 232 9.01 17.41 33.15
CA ALA A 232 8.91 16.18 33.95
C ALA A 232 10.14 15.29 33.80
N LEU A 233 10.64 15.10 32.56
CA LEU A 233 11.87 14.35 32.30
C LEU A 233 13.08 15.05 32.92
N SER A 234 13.15 16.38 32.81
CA SER A 234 14.21 17.20 33.40
C SER A 234 14.23 17.09 34.93
N ALA A 235 13.07 17.02 35.57
CA ALA A 235 12.99 16.82 37.02
C ALA A 235 13.49 15.43 37.44
N GLU A 236 13.04 14.37 36.76
CA GLU A 236 13.48 13.00 37.08
C GLU A 236 14.97 12.77 36.79
N LEU A 237 15.51 13.34 35.71
CA LEU A 237 16.94 13.21 35.41
C LEU A 237 17.81 13.97 36.42
N ARG A 238 17.34 15.10 36.97
CA ARG A 238 18.02 15.81 38.07
C ARG A 238 18.01 14.98 39.35
N GLU A 239 16.89 14.36 39.70
CA GLU A 239 16.78 13.45 40.86
C GLU A 239 17.70 12.23 40.69
N ALA A 240 17.71 11.61 39.51
CA ALA A 240 18.59 10.49 39.20
C ALA A 240 20.08 10.88 39.29
N ALA A 241 20.44 12.07 38.79
CA ALA A 241 21.79 12.61 38.94
C ALA A 241 22.15 12.85 40.41
N GLY A 242 21.24 13.43 41.19
CA GLY A 242 21.46 13.67 42.62
C GLY A 242 21.63 12.39 43.42
N ALA A 243 20.85 11.34 43.12
CA ALA A 243 21.02 10.02 43.72
C ALA A 243 22.37 9.39 43.36
N ALA A 244 22.86 9.59 42.13
CA ALA A 244 24.15 9.06 41.68
C ALA A 244 25.36 9.80 42.29
N THR A 245 25.26 11.11 42.52
CA THR A 245 26.36 11.92 43.05
C THR A 245 26.31 12.09 44.58
N GLY A 246 25.14 11.95 45.19
CA GLY A 246 24.90 12.26 46.61
C GLY A 246 24.64 13.75 46.86
N GLU A 247 24.38 14.53 45.82
CA GLU A 247 24.14 15.98 45.89
C GLU A 247 22.73 16.33 45.42
N HIS A 248 22.31 17.58 45.66
CA HIS A 248 21.02 18.08 45.16
C HIS A 248 21.27 19.19 44.13
N TYR A 249 20.62 19.10 42.96
CA TYR A 249 20.83 20.02 41.84
C TYR A 249 19.60 20.86 41.54
N SER A 250 19.82 22.17 41.32
CA SER A 250 18.75 23.11 40.99
C SER A 250 18.42 23.12 39.49
N THR A 251 19.44 22.99 38.64
CA THR A 251 19.30 22.97 37.18
C THR A 251 19.87 21.69 36.56
N LEU A 252 19.48 21.40 35.32
CA LEU A 252 20.07 20.30 34.54
C LEU A 252 21.57 20.53 34.27
N ALA A 253 21.98 21.79 34.07
CA ALA A 253 23.38 22.14 33.85
C ALA A 253 24.24 21.85 35.09
N ASP A 254 23.72 22.15 36.28
CA ASP A 254 24.39 21.81 37.55
C ASP A 254 24.49 20.29 37.71
N ALA A 255 23.41 19.56 37.43
CA ALA A 255 23.38 18.11 37.51
C ALA A 255 24.38 17.44 36.56
N LYS A 256 24.49 17.96 35.33
CA LYS A 256 25.50 17.53 34.35
C LYS A 256 26.92 17.77 34.87
N THR A 257 27.20 18.99 35.30
CA THR A 257 28.53 19.38 35.82
C THR A 257 28.92 18.54 37.04
N GLY A 258 27.97 18.27 37.94
CA GLY A 258 28.16 17.42 39.12
C GLY A 258 28.47 15.97 38.76
N LEU A 259 27.72 15.39 37.81
CA LEU A 259 27.98 14.04 37.28
C LEU A 259 29.35 13.93 36.60
N GLU A 260 29.74 14.91 35.77
CA GLU A 260 31.06 14.96 35.13
C GLU A 260 32.18 15.04 36.18
N THR A 261 32.01 15.90 37.19
CA THR A 261 32.96 16.05 38.31
C THR A 261 33.10 14.74 39.09
N ARG A 262 31.97 14.07 39.39
CA ARG A 262 31.96 12.81 40.13
C ARG A 262 32.60 11.67 39.32
N ALA A 263 32.29 11.58 38.03
CA ALA A 263 32.89 10.62 37.11
C ALA A 263 34.41 10.81 37.04
N ARG A 264 34.87 12.06 36.87
CA ARG A 264 36.30 12.39 36.85
C ARG A 264 36.98 12.06 38.18
N ALA A 265 36.36 12.39 39.32
CA ALA A 265 36.92 12.07 40.64
C ALA A 265 37.05 10.56 40.87
N LYS A 266 36.08 9.75 40.42
CA LYS A 266 36.17 8.27 40.47
C LYS A 266 37.29 7.74 39.58
N ALA A 267 37.44 8.28 38.36
CA ALA A 267 38.51 7.90 37.45
C ALA A 267 39.90 8.21 38.02
N GLU A 268 40.10 9.43 38.52
CA GLU A 268 41.37 9.87 39.13
C GLU A 268 41.73 9.09 40.40
N ALA A 269 40.73 8.64 41.18
CA ALA A 269 40.97 7.79 42.35
C ALA A 269 41.53 6.40 41.98
N LEU A 270 41.18 5.88 40.79
CA LEU A 270 41.75 4.62 40.30
C LEU A 270 43.16 4.82 39.73
N PHE A 271 43.31 5.80 38.85
CA PHE A 271 44.59 6.16 38.23
C PHE A 271 44.72 7.68 38.11
N PRO A 272 45.78 8.29 38.67
CA PRO A 272 45.93 9.74 38.72
C PRO A 272 46.45 10.31 37.39
N ILE A 273 45.66 10.20 36.32
CA ILE A 273 46.06 10.59 34.96
C ILE A 273 46.36 12.09 34.87
N ALA A 274 45.71 12.93 35.68
CA ALA A 274 45.99 14.37 35.75
C ALA A 274 47.46 14.69 36.09
N GLN A 275 48.20 13.79 36.76
CA GLN A 275 49.61 14.01 37.05
C GLN A 275 50.49 13.98 35.79
N PHE A 276 50.04 13.29 34.73
CA PHE A 276 50.75 13.14 33.46
C PHE A 276 50.31 14.17 32.40
N VAL A 277 49.39 15.08 32.74
CA VAL A 277 48.93 16.11 31.81
C VAL A 277 49.72 17.40 32.01
N ALA A 278 50.30 17.94 30.94
CA ALA A 278 50.99 19.24 30.96
C ALA A 278 50.05 20.37 30.50
N ALA A 279 50.09 21.53 31.15
CA ALA A 279 49.28 22.69 30.76
C ALA A 279 49.79 23.32 29.45
N PRO A 280 48.93 23.89 28.57
CA PRO A 280 49.30 24.41 27.24
C PRO A 280 50.56 25.31 27.21
N PHE A 281 51.39 25.21 26.16
CA PHE A 281 52.58 26.06 25.98
C PHE A 281 52.21 27.27 25.14
N PRO A 282 52.47 28.51 25.59
CA PRO A 282 52.26 29.68 24.74
C PRO A 282 53.31 29.76 23.63
N SER A 283 52.92 30.30 22.47
CA SER A 283 53.86 30.72 21.44
C SER A 283 54.60 31.98 21.91
N VAL A 284 55.88 31.83 22.24
CA VAL A 284 56.75 32.94 22.67
C VAL A 284 57.85 33.15 21.63
N GLU A 285 58.01 34.40 21.17
CA GLU A 285 59.11 34.85 20.32
C GLU A 285 60.16 35.55 21.20
N LEU A 286 61.43 35.15 21.04
CA LEU A 286 62.55 35.71 21.78
C LEU A 286 63.29 36.70 20.88
N GLU A 287 63.08 37.99 21.12
CA GLU A 287 63.78 39.07 20.40
C GLU A 287 65.01 39.55 21.16
N VAL A 288 66.14 39.67 20.46
CA VAL A 288 67.37 40.24 21.01
C VAL A 288 67.26 41.77 20.95
N PRO A 289 67.50 42.50 22.05
CA PRO A 289 67.54 43.95 22.03
C PRO A 289 68.52 44.51 20.99
N ASP A 290 68.02 45.28 20.02
CA ASP A 290 68.87 45.90 19.00
C ASP A 290 69.64 47.09 19.59
N THR A 291 70.97 47.02 19.46
CA THR A 291 71.91 48.04 19.96
C THR A 291 72.65 48.74 18.82
N THR A 292 72.34 48.41 17.56
CA THR A 292 73.08 48.88 16.38
C THR A 292 72.99 50.40 16.24
N SER A 293 71.77 50.94 16.25
CA SER A 293 71.52 52.39 16.13
C SER A 293 72.14 53.18 17.29
N TYR A 294 72.14 52.61 18.50
CA TYR A 294 72.79 53.23 19.66
C TYR A 294 74.31 53.21 19.55
N ARG A 295 74.92 52.11 19.08
CA ARG A 295 76.36 52.02 18.84
C ARG A 295 76.84 53.01 17.79
N GLU A 296 76.07 53.18 16.71
CA GLU A 296 76.35 54.16 15.66
C GLU A 296 76.23 55.60 16.18
N ALA A 297 75.18 55.91 16.94
CA ALA A 297 75.01 57.22 17.57
C ALA A 297 76.14 57.53 18.57
N LEU A 298 76.57 56.55 19.37
CA LEU A 298 77.65 56.73 20.34
C LEU A 298 79.00 56.94 19.66
N ALA A 299 79.28 56.25 18.54
CA ALA A 299 80.52 56.40 17.78
C ALA A 299 80.65 57.77 17.09
N SER A 300 79.54 58.48 16.89
CA SER A 300 79.52 59.81 16.26
C SER A 300 79.85 60.97 17.22
N ILE A 301 80.04 60.68 18.51
CA ILE A 301 80.31 61.67 19.58
C ILE A 301 81.63 61.30 20.25
N GLU A 302 82.44 62.30 20.62
CA GLU A 302 83.66 62.05 21.40
C GLU A 302 83.32 61.40 22.75
N GLU A 303 84.04 60.33 23.11
CA GLU A 303 83.71 59.46 24.25
C GLU A 303 83.56 60.23 25.58
N GLU A 304 84.43 61.21 25.80
CA GLU A 304 84.44 62.02 27.02
C GLU A 304 83.26 63.01 27.06
N VAL A 305 82.84 63.53 25.89
CA VAL A 305 81.65 64.38 25.76
C VAL A 305 80.39 63.57 26.01
N ALA A 306 80.27 62.37 25.43
CA ALA A 306 79.11 61.48 25.60
C ALA A 306 78.83 61.12 27.07
N ARG A 307 79.88 60.90 27.87
CA ARG A 307 79.79 60.62 29.31
C ARG A 307 79.34 61.84 30.12
N LEU A 308 79.67 63.05 29.67
CA LEU A 308 79.34 64.30 30.35
C LEU A 308 77.97 64.86 29.96
N LEU A 309 77.33 64.37 28.88
CA LEU A 309 75.99 64.81 28.44
C LEU A 309 74.93 64.79 29.56
N PRO A 310 74.82 63.75 30.42
CA PRO A 310 73.86 63.77 31.53
C PRO A 310 74.11 64.91 32.51
N ILE A 311 75.37 65.29 32.70
CA ILE A 311 75.78 66.42 33.55
C ILE A 311 75.43 67.73 32.87
N PHE A 312 75.70 67.88 31.57
CA PHE A 312 75.28 69.06 30.80
C PHE A 312 73.77 69.25 30.86
N ALA A 313 72.99 68.17 30.66
CA ALA A 313 71.55 68.19 30.76
C ALA A 313 71.07 68.56 32.18
N ALA A 314 71.74 68.06 33.23
CA ALA A 314 71.40 68.41 34.61
C ALA A 314 71.69 69.88 34.94
N VAL A 315 72.82 70.42 34.48
CA VAL A 315 73.16 71.85 34.64
C VAL A 315 72.13 72.74 33.93
N LEU A 316 71.74 72.40 32.69
CA LEU A 316 70.75 73.17 31.94
C LEU A 316 69.30 73.00 32.43
N ARG A 317 69.00 72.03 33.32
CA ARG A 317 67.68 71.93 33.97
C ARG A 317 67.49 72.93 35.10
N VAL A 318 68.58 73.50 35.63
CA VAL A 318 68.50 74.54 36.64
C VAL A 318 68.31 75.87 35.93
N HIS A 319 67.13 76.46 36.09
CA HIS A 319 66.72 77.67 35.36
C HIS A 319 67.71 78.83 35.53
N GLU A 320 68.28 78.99 36.73
CA GLU A 320 69.31 80.02 37.03
C GLU A 320 70.57 79.89 36.16
N PHE A 321 70.95 78.68 35.74
CA PHE A 321 72.11 78.45 34.87
C PHE A 321 71.75 78.36 33.38
N ALA A 322 70.52 77.96 33.06
CA ALA A 322 70.07 77.78 31.68
C ALA A 322 69.96 79.10 30.89
N GLU A 323 69.71 80.21 31.60
CA GLU A 323 69.49 81.56 31.04
C GLU A 323 70.56 82.57 31.47
N LEU A 324 71.79 82.10 31.75
CA LEU A 324 72.91 82.94 32.17
C LEU A 324 73.19 84.07 31.15
N THR A 325 73.10 85.31 31.62
CA THR A 325 73.47 86.52 30.85
C THR A 325 74.84 87.10 31.25
N ALA A 326 75.41 86.63 32.36
CA ALA A 326 76.74 86.96 32.86
C ALA A 326 77.43 85.71 33.45
N PRO A 327 78.76 85.70 33.64
CA PRO A 327 79.46 84.57 34.27
C PRO A 327 78.96 84.28 35.70
N ALA A 328 78.87 83.00 36.04
CA ALA A 328 78.52 82.53 37.38
C ALA A 328 79.50 81.45 37.87
N ASP A 329 79.60 81.33 39.20
CA ASP A 329 80.43 80.31 39.84
C ASP A 329 79.88 78.91 39.51
N CYS A 330 80.77 77.94 39.26
CA CYS A 330 80.34 76.58 39.00
C CYS A 330 79.85 75.92 40.31
N PRO A 331 78.59 75.47 40.40
CA PRO A 331 78.03 74.90 41.63
C PRO A 331 78.63 73.54 42.01
N VAL A 332 79.35 72.88 41.10
CA VAL A 332 79.92 71.54 41.33
C VAL A 332 81.34 71.61 41.87
N CYS A 333 82.19 72.48 41.32
CA CYS A 333 83.60 72.61 41.70
C CYS A 333 83.94 73.93 42.39
N ALA A 334 82.94 74.78 42.63
CA ALA A 334 83.06 76.12 43.23
C ALA A 334 84.08 77.05 42.55
N THR A 335 84.45 76.76 41.29
CA THR A 335 85.37 77.62 40.54
C THR A 335 84.66 78.92 40.18
N PRO A 336 85.19 80.09 40.59
CA PRO A 336 84.53 81.37 40.34
C PRO A 336 84.38 81.66 38.85
N GLU A 337 83.24 82.23 38.45
CA GLU A 337 82.91 82.64 37.06
C GLU A 337 83.08 81.55 35.98
N ALA A 338 83.13 80.27 36.37
CA ALA A 338 83.46 79.17 35.46
C ALA A 338 82.33 78.78 34.49
N LEU A 339 81.07 79.12 34.79
CA LEU A 339 79.93 78.99 33.89
C LEU A 339 79.69 80.31 33.16
N THR A 340 80.13 80.40 31.91
CA THR A 340 79.90 81.58 31.06
C THR A 340 78.75 81.33 30.08
N PRO A 341 78.07 82.39 29.58
CA PRO A 341 77.04 82.24 28.54
C PRO A 341 77.52 81.44 27.32
N ALA A 342 78.76 81.66 26.86
CA ALA A 342 79.35 80.90 25.76
C ALA A 342 79.55 79.41 26.08
N ARG A 343 79.85 79.06 27.34
CA ARG A 343 80.01 77.68 27.79
C ARG A 343 78.65 76.97 27.93
N ILE A 344 77.61 77.70 28.34
CA ILE A 344 76.21 77.25 28.34
C ILE A 344 75.73 77.01 26.90
N ASP A 345 76.05 77.90 25.96
CA ASP A 345 75.74 77.72 24.54
C ASP A 345 76.48 76.51 23.95
N THR A 346 77.73 76.28 24.35
CA THR A 346 78.49 75.08 23.98
C THR A 346 77.81 73.83 24.53
N MET A 347 77.43 73.79 25.81
CA MET A 347 76.68 72.66 26.39
C MET A 347 75.35 72.42 25.66
N ARG A 348 74.62 73.47 25.28
CA ARG A 348 73.37 73.38 24.52
C ARG A 348 73.61 72.84 23.10
N ALA A 349 74.69 73.26 22.44
CA ALA A 349 75.11 72.74 21.15
C ALA A 349 75.48 71.25 21.27
N GLU A 350 76.30 70.85 22.24
CA GLU A 350 76.66 69.43 22.46
C GLU A 350 75.44 68.55 22.74
N LEU A 351 74.49 69.03 23.55
CA LEU A 351 73.21 68.34 23.78
C LEU A 351 72.34 68.26 22.52
N GLY A 352 72.36 69.30 21.69
CA GLY A 352 71.67 69.31 20.39
C GLY A 352 72.28 68.33 19.39
N HIS A 353 73.62 68.22 19.34
CA HIS A 353 74.33 67.25 18.51
C HIS A 353 74.11 65.81 19.00
N ALA A 354 73.88 65.63 20.30
CA ALA A 354 73.65 64.32 20.91
C ALA A 354 72.18 63.89 21.06
N SER A 355 71.20 64.65 20.54
CA SER A 355 69.77 64.32 20.69
C SER A 355 69.41 62.94 20.10
N ASN A 356 70.12 62.53 19.03
CA ASN A 356 69.98 61.22 18.43
C ASN A 356 70.43 60.09 19.37
N LEU A 357 71.47 60.31 20.19
CA LEU A 357 71.96 59.36 21.18
C LEU A 357 70.95 59.16 22.33
N ASP A 358 70.26 60.21 22.75
CA ASP A 358 69.18 60.12 23.76
C ASP A 358 67.98 59.32 23.23
N GLN A 359 67.55 59.59 22.00
CA GLN A 359 66.43 58.89 21.36
C GLN A 359 66.74 57.40 21.11
N THR A 360 67.92 57.10 20.60
CA THR A 360 68.36 55.71 20.36
C THR A 360 68.56 54.94 21.66
N ALA A 361 69.06 55.58 22.73
CA ALA A 361 69.14 54.96 24.05
C ALA A 361 67.76 54.65 24.65
N ALA A 362 66.80 55.59 24.58
CA ALA A 362 65.44 55.36 25.04
C ALA A 362 64.77 54.19 24.29
N THR A 363 64.98 54.12 22.97
CA THR A 363 64.47 53.02 22.13
C THR A 363 65.12 51.68 22.49
N THR A 364 66.43 51.68 22.73
CA THR A 364 67.19 50.48 23.16
C THR A 364 66.72 50.00 24.54
N LEU A 365 66.54 50.92 25.51
CA LEU A 365 66.02 50.62 26.85
C LEU A 365 64.60 50.03 26.80
N ALA A 366 63.72 50.58 25.95
CA ALA A 366 62.39 50.00 25.75
C ALA A 366 62.45 48.58 25.16
N SER A 367 63.40 48.30 24.26
CA SER A 367 63.62 46.95 23.72
C SER A 367 64.16 45.98 24.76
N ILE A 368 65.06 46.44 25.65
CA ILE A 368 65.58 45.69 26.80
C ILE A 368 64.43 45.34 27.76
N ASP A 369 63.55 46.29 28.06
CA ASP A 369 62.42 46.08 28.97
C ASP A 369 61.42 45.05 28.42
N ARG A 370 61.07 45.14 27.12
CA ARG A 370 60.24 44.11 26.46
C ARG A 370 60.85 42.72 26.55
N ALA A 371 62.15 42.58 26.26
CA ALA A 371 62.83 41.30 26.39
C ALA A 371 62.79 40.77 27.84
N GLY A 372 62.94 41.64 28.84
CA GLY A 372 62.81 41.30 30.26
C GLY A 372 61.41 40.81 30.66
N GLU A 373 60.36 41.46 30.16
CA GLU A 373 58.95 41.06 30.36
C GLU A 373 58.68 39.69 29.74
N THR A 374 59.12 39.46 28.51
CA THR A 374 58.97 38.17 27.81
C THR A 374 59.65 37.03 28.58
N LEU A 375 60.85 37.26 29.12
CA LEU A 375 61.57 36.27 29.93
C LEU A 375 60.90 36.00 31.29
N THR A 376 60.19 36.98 31.84
CA THR A 376 59.44 36.83 33.09
C THR A 376 58.21 35.98 32.85
N ALA A 377 57.41 36.31 31.83
CA ALA A 377 56.25 35.53 31.41
C ALA A 377 56.63 34.08 31.06
N LEU A 378 57.69 33.87 30.26
CA LEU A 378 58.16 32.53 29.90
C LEU A 378 58.47 31.69 31.14
N ALA A 379 59.16 32.24 32.14
CA ALA A 379 59.52 31.51 33.36
C ALA A 379 58.31 31.16 34.24
N GLU A 380 57.28 32.01 34.29
CA GLU A 380 56.05 31.75 35.04
C GLU A 380 55.21 30.64 34.38
N PHE A 381 54.99 30.73 33.06
CA PHE A 381 54.25 29.71 32.30
C PHE A 381 54.90 28.34 32.37
N VAL A 382 56.22 28.31 32.18
CA VAL A 382 57.01 27.08 32.21
C VAL A 382 56.91 26.40 33.58
N ARG A 383 56.95 27.17 34.69
CA ARG A 383 56.78 26.60 36.04
C ARG A 383 55.36 26.11 36.32
N ALA A 384 54.34 26.85 35.87
CA ALA A 384 52.94 26.49 36.10
C ALA A 384 52.47 25.30 35.26
N GLY A 385 53.15 25.02 34.13
CA GLY A 385 52.72 24.01 33.16
C GLY A 385 53.42 22.65 33.24
N MET A 386 54.25 22.40 34.27
CA MET A 386 54.96 21.12 34.40
C MET A 386 54.03 19.99 34.85
N PRO A 387 54.13 18.79 34.24
CA PRO A 387 53.42 17.61 34.74
C PRO A 387 54.00 17.20 36.10
N SER A 388 53.15 17.01 37.11
CA SER A 388 53.60 16.59 38.43
C SER A 388 54.17 15.16 38.45
N ALA A 389 53.84 14.35 37.44
CA ALA A 389 54.37 13.01 37.25
C ALA A 389 55.91 12.98 37.21
N GLY A 390 56.57 14.02 36.70
CA GLY A 390 58.03 14.09 36.64
C GLY A 390 58.73 14.13 38.01
N SER A 391 57.97 14.32 39.09
CA SER A 391 58.45 14.36 40.48
C SER A 391 58.04 13.13 41.31
N LEU A 392 57.41 12.11 40.71
CA LEU A 392 57.01 10.90 41.43
C LEU A 392 58.23 10.14 41.95
N SER A 393 58.09 9.61 43.17
CA SER A 393 59.06 8.69 43.76
C SER A 393 59.07 7.34 43.05
N GLU A 394 60.18 6.62 43.15
CA GLU A 394 60.30 5.26 42.59
C GLU A 394 59.25 4.30 43.18
N THR A 395 58.86 4.51 44.45
CA THR A 395 57.77 3.78 45.11
C THR A 395 56.40 4.05 44.48
N GLU A 396 56.08 5.30 44.17
CA GLU A 396 54.79 5.66 43.53
C GLU A 396 54.73 5.17 42.09
N LEU A 397 55.82 5.30 41.33
CA LEU A 397 55.92 4.80 39.96
C LEU A 397 55.73 3.27 39.90
N ASN A 398 56.37 2.55 40.82
CA ASN A 398 56.22 1.09 40.89
C ASN A 398 54.80 0.67 41.28
N ALA A 399 54.12 1.42 42.14
CA ALA A 399 52.71 1.18 42.47
C ALA A 399 51.79 1.38 41.26
N LEU A 400 52.01 2.43 40.45
CA LEU A 400 51.24 2.66 39.22
C LEU A 400 51.54 1.60 38.15
N ALA A 401 52.80 1.19 38.00
CA ALA A 401 53.18 0.13 37.07
C ALA A 401 52.57 -1.23 37.45
N ALA A 402 52.53 -1.55 38.76
CA ALA A 402 51.88 -2.74 39.27
C ALA A 402 50.36 -2.70 39.04
N LYS A 403 49.71 -1.53 39.20
CA LYS A 403 48.29 -1.36 38.84
C LYS A 403 48.03 -1.67 37.36
N LEU A 404 48.84 -1.14 36.44
CA LEU A 404 48.70 -1.46 35.02
C LEU A 404 48.86 -2.97 34.75
N GLN A 405 49.81 -3.61 35.43
CA GLN A 405 50.01 -5.05 35.31
C GLN A 405 48.79 -5.86 35.78
N ASP A 406 48.19 -5.50 36.92
CA ASP A 406 46.94 -6.09 37.43
C ASP A 406 45.76 -5.89 36.44
N TRP A 407 45.82 -4.83 35.65
CA TRP A 407 44.82 -4.50 34.64
C TRP A 407 45.07 -5.21 33.31
N GLY A 408 46.11 -6.04 33.20
CA GLY A 408 46.50 -6.70 31.95
C GLY A 408 47.11 -5.74 30.92
N LEU A 409 47.47 -4.52 31.33
CA LEU A 409 48.11 -3.50 30.49
C LEU A 409 49.63 -3.57 30.64
N ARG A 410 50.36 -3.04 29.65
CA ARG A 410 51.82 -3.01 29.65
C ARG A 410 52.33 -2.02 30.71
N PRO A 411 53.10 -2.45 31.73
CA PRO A 411 53.65 -1.54 32.75
C PRO A 411 54.65 -0.52 32.19
N THR A 412 55.17 -0.77 30.98
CA THR A 412 56.06 0.17 30.29
C THR A 412 55.35 1.48 29.96
N LEU A 413 54.03 1.50 29.71
CA LEU A 413 53.31 2.71 29.33
C LEU A 413 53.43 3.83 30.37
N VAL A 414 53.26 3.51 31.66
CA VAL A 414 53.42 4.51 32.74
C VAL A 414 54.88 4.87 32.97
N ARG A 415 55.81 3.95 32.71
CA ARG A 415 57.25 4.23 32.80
C ARG A 415 57.74 5.13 31.67
N ASP A 416 57.21 4.95 30.47
CA ASP A 416 57.51 5.77 29.29
C ASP A 416 56.93 7.19 29.48
N ALA A 417 55.68 7.29 29.95
CA ALA A 417 55.05 8.57 30.29
C ALA A 417 55.78 9.29 31.44
N TYR A 418 56.21 8.56 32.47
CA TYR A 418 57.03 9.10 33.56
C TYR A 418 58.38 9.60 33.04
N ALA A 419 59.11 8.80 32.26
CA ALA A 419 60.40 9.18 31.71
C ALA A 419 60.30 10.44 30.82
N ALA A 420 59.23 10.54 30.01
CA ALA A 420 58.95 11.72 29.21
C ALA A 420 58.61 12.95 30.08
N ALA A 421 57.84 12.78 31.15
CA ALA A 421 57.52 13.84 32.10
C ALA A 421 58.78 14.32 32.85
N THR A 422 59.67 13.42 33.31
CA THR A 422 60.95 13.78 33.93
C THR A 422 61.85 14.52 32.95
N ALA A 423 61.99 14.04 31.71
CA ALA A 423 62.80 14.71 30.69
C ALA A 423 62.26 16.12 30.34
N LEU A 424 60.94 16.31 30.37
CA LEU A 424 60.32 17.62 30.21
C LEU A 424 60.62 18.54 31.40
N THR A 425 60.54 18.03 32.64
CA THR A 425 60.89 18.77 33.86
C THR A 425 62.37 19.18 33.86
N ASP A 426 63.29 18.29 33.49
CA ASP A 426 64.72 18.57 33.45
C ASP A 426 65.07 19.64 32.39
N SER A 427 64.52 19.50 31.18
CA SER A 427 64.73 20.49 30.10
C SER A 427 64.12 21.84 30.44
N THR A 428 62.99 21.85 31.14
CA THR A 428 62.37 23.06 31.70
C THR A 428 63.27 23.74 32.72
N GLN A 429 63.90 22.99 33.63
CA GLN A 429 64.83 23.55 34.61
C GLN A 429 66.08 24.15 33.93
N ALA A 430 66.57 23.51 32.86
CA ALA A 430 67.64 24.06 32.03
C ALA A 430 67.23 25.37 31.36
N LEU A 431 66.01 25.46 30.81
CA LEU A 431 65.45 26.69 30.23
C LEU A 431 65.35 27.83 31.26
N VAL A 432 64.90 27.52 32.49
CA VAL A 432 64.87 28.51 33.58
C VAL A 432 66.26 29.02 33.94
N THR A 433 67.27 28.14 33.88
CA THR A 433 68.68 28.49 34.14
C THR A 433 69.22 29.39 33.03
N ALA A 434 69.05 29.02 31.75
CA ALA A 434 69.43 29.85 30.61
C ALA A 434 68.69 31.22 30.62
N GLY A 435 67.43 31.24 31.03
CA GLY A 435 66.67 32.48 31.19
C GLY A 435 67.25 33.42 32.26
N ARG A 436 67.88 32.88 33.31
CA ARG A 436 68.59 33.69 34.32
C ARG A 436 69.85 34.32 33.74
N GLU A 437 70.64 33.56 32.99
CA GLU A 437 71.85 34.06 32.33
C GLU A 437 71.53 35.21 31.36
N VAL A 438 70.44 35.08 30.58
CA VAL A 438 69.98 36.15 29.70
C VAL A 438 69.52 37.38 30.49
N ARG A 439 68.82 37.22 31.62
CA ARG A 439 68.43 38.36 32.47
C ARG A 439 69.64 39.11 33.02
N GLU A 440 70.68 38.40 33.43
CA GLU A 440 71.95 39.02 33.89
C GLU A 440 72.65 39.78 32.76
N ALA A 441 72.65 39.21 31.54
CA ALA A 441 73.19 39.86 30.35
C ALA A 441 72.40 41.13 29.96
N ILE A 442 71.06 41.08 30.00
CA ILE A 442 70.18 42.24 29.75
C ILE A 442 70.37 43.31 30.82
N ALA A 443 70.51 42.94 32.10
CA ALA A 443 70.77 43.90 33.18
C ALA A 443 72.12 44.61 33.00
N THR A 444 73.16 43.88 32.59
CA THR A 444 74.47 44.43 32.26
C THR A 444 74.39 45.38 31.06
N LEU A 445 73.67 44.96 30.01
CA LEU A 445 73.43 45.79 28.83
C LEU A 445 72.70 47.08 29.20
N ARG A 446 71.64 46.99 30.01
CA ARG A 446 70.86 48.14 30.48
C ARG A 446 71.75 49.17 31.17
N LEU A 447 72.60 48.71 32.09
CA LEU A 447 73.55 49.58 32.80
C LEU A 447 74.53 50.27 31.85
N ALA A 448 75.02 49.58 30.81
CA ALA A 448 75.90 50.18 29.80
C ALA A 448 75.18 51.31 29.02
N ILE A 449 73.92 51.11 28.62
CA ILE A 449 73.13 52.13 27.93
C ILE A 449 72.87 53.34 28.85
N GLU A 450 72.48 53.10 30.10
CA GLU A 450 72.24 54.16 31.10
C GLU A 450 73.51 54.98 31.39
N ARG A 451 74.69 54.35 31.35
CA ARG A 451 76.00 54.99 31.57
C ARG A 451 76.63 55.58 30.32
N ARG A 452 75.97 55.51 29.16
CA ARG A 452 76.51 55.96 27.87
C ARG A 452 77.78 55.22 27.43
N GLU A 453 77.89 53.94 27.78
CA GLU A 453 79.02 53.07 27.44
C GLU A 453 78.71 52.20 26.20
N TYR A 454 79.76 51.63 25.60
CA TYR A 454 79.59 50.66 24.52
C TYR A 454 78.93 49.37 25.05
N PRO A 455 77.83 48.90 24.44
CA PRO A 455 77.10 47.75 24.91
C PRO A 455 77.83 46.45 24.60
N THR A 456 77.86 45.52 25.56
CA THR A 456 78.36 44.15 25.38
C THR A 456 77.43 43.35 24.46
N ASP A 457 78.00 42.42 23.70
CA ASP A 457 77.21 41.50 22.87
C ASP A 457 76.49 40.46 23.73
N ILE A 458 75.18 40.34 23.52
CA ILE A 458 74.27 39.44 24.25
C ILE A 458 73.67 38.35 23.34
N GLU A 459 73.99 38.36 22.05
CA GLU A 459 73.43 37.43 21.05
C GLU A 459 73.66 35.96 21.45
N ALA A 460 74.87 35.64 21.92
CA ALA A 460 75.23 34.28 22.34
C ALA A 460 74.34 33.74 23.47
N ALA A 461 73.96 34.59 24.44
CA ALA A 461 73.08 34.20 25.53
C ALA A 461 71.65 33.90 25.02
N PHE A 462 71.15 34.73 24.09
CA PHE A 462 69.86 34.51 23.44
C PHE A 462 69.83 33.28 22.49
N VAL A 463 70.95 32.96 21.82
CA VAL A 463 71.09 31.70 21.05
C VAL A 463 71.00 30.49 21.98
N GLY A 464 71.68 30.53 23.13
CA GLY A 464 71.60 29.47 24.15
C GLY A 464 70.18 29.28 24.69
N LEU A 465 69.47 30.39 24.94
CA LEU A 465 68.07 30.35 25.38
C LEU A 465 67.12 29.80 24.31
N ARG A 466 67.27 30.18 23.03
CA ARG A 466 66.47 29.61 21.94
C ARG A 466 66.66 28.11 21.80
N THR A 467 67.91 27.64 21.91
CA THR A 467 68.26 26.22 21.82
C THR A 467 67.62 25.40 22.94
N THR A 468 67.64 25.92 24.18
CA THR A 468 66.97 25.27 25.32
C THR A 468 65.45 25.32 25.18
N LEU A 469 64.88 26.41 24.63
CA LEU A 469 63.44 26.53 24.35
C LEU A 469 62.96 25.50 23.32
N ASP A 470 63.69 25.31 22.22
CA ASP A 470 63.37 24.30 21.21
C ASP A 470 63.51 22.87 21.74
N THR A 471 64.46 22.64 22.65
CA THR A 471 64.59 21.37 23.37
C THR A 471 63.34 21.10 24.22
N VAL A 472 62.85 22.10 24.96
CA VAL A 472 61.60 21.99 25.75
C VAL A 472 60.40 21.70 24.85
N ARG A 473 60.27 22.38 23.70
CA ARG A 473 59.20 22.11 22.72
C ARG A 473 59.22 20.66 22.24
N THR A 474 60.39 20.16 21.85
CA THR A 474 60.56 18.77 21.42
C THR A 474 60.21 17.77 22.53
N LYS A 475 60.69 18.01 23.76
CA LYS A 475 60.39 17.14 24.91
C LYS A 475 58.92 17.14 25.28
N ARG A 476 58.24 18.27 25.06
CA ARG A 476 56.82 18.42 25.31
C ARG A 476 55.95 17.64 24.32
N GLU A 477 56.33 17.62 23.05
CA GLU A 477 55.68 16.78 22.03
C GLU A 477 55.80 15.29 22.41
N LEU A 478 57.01 14.83 22.74
CA LEU A 478 57.24 13.45 23.20
C LEU A 478 56.45 13.11 24.47
N HIS A 479 56.34 14.05 25.42
CA HIS A 479 55.51 13.89 26.60
C HIS A 479 54.02 13.77 26.26
N ALA A 480 53.50 14.61 25.37
CA ALA A 480 52.11 14.55 24.93
C ALA A 480 51.78 13.22 24.26
N GLU A 481 52.67 12.70 23.42
CA GLU A 481 52.54 11.37 22.80
C GLU A 481 52.48 10.25 23.86
N ALA A 482 53.41 10.25 24.81
CA ALA A 482 53.48 9.23 25.86
C ALA A 482 52.28 9.29 26.82
N ALA A 483 51.85 10.50 27.22
CA ALA A 483 50.67 10.71 28.05
C ALA A 483 49.38 10.27 27.35
N SER A 484 49.23 10.59 26.05
CA SER A 484 48.08 10.17 25.25
C SER A 484 48.03 8.65 25.05
N ALA A 485 49.19 8.02 24.83
CA ALA A 485 49.27 6.56 24.73
C ALA A 485 48.87 5.86 26.04
N LEU A 486 49.28 6.43 27.19
CA LEU A 486 48.87 5.96 28.51
C LEU A 486 47.36 6.14 28.72
N GLU A 487 46.83 7.34 28.48
CA GLU A 487 45.40 7.68 28.62
C GLU A 487 44.52 6.76 27.75
N THR A 488 44.89 6.58 26.49
CA THR A 488 44.15 5.71 25.55
C THR A 488 44.11 4.26 26.02
N ALA A 489 45.21 3.75 26.59
CA ALA A 489 45.28 2.38 27.07
C ALA A 489 44.47 2.15 28.35
N ILE A 490 44.46 3.12 29.28
CA ILE A 490 43.77 2.97 30.57
C ILE A 490 42.29 3.33 30.50
N ALA A 491 41.86 4.19 29.57
CA ALA A 491 40.48 4.67 29.45
C ALA A 491 39.40 3.56 29.48
N PRO A 492 39.47 2.48 28.66
CA PRO A 492 38.45 1.44 28.69
C PRO A 492 38.42 0.65 30.01
N VAL A 493 39.58 0.45 30.65
CA VAL A 493 39.68 -0.27 31.92
C VAL A 493 39.17 0.57 33.09
N ILE A 494 39.47 1.87 33.08
CA ILE A 494 38.94 2.82 34.07
C ILE A 494 37.42 2.90 33.95
N GLU A 495 36.88 2.93 32.72
CA GLU A 495 35.43 2.96 32.49
C GLU A 495 34.72 1.74 33.10
N GLU A 496 35.27 0.55 32.90
CA GLU A 496 34.77 -0.70 33.49
C GLU A 496 34.93 -0.72 35.02
N ARG A 497 36.13 -0.46 35.54
CA ARG A 497 36.45 -0.65 36.97
C ARG A 497 35.90 0.46 37.87
N ALA A 498 35.69 1.68 37.37
CA ALA A 498 35.16 2.78 38.17
C ALA A 498 33.63 2.75 38.32
N GLY A 499 32.94 1.88 37.57
CA GLY A 499 31.48 1.89 37.51
C GLY A 499 30.95 3.25 37.06
N ILE A 500 31.65 3.91 36.12
CA ILE A 500 31.25 5.22 35.56
C ILE A 500 30.22 5.04 34.42
N ALA A 501 30.03 3.81 33.93
CA ALA A 501 29.04 3.48 32.90
C ALA A 501 27.65 4.08 33.20
N ASP A 502 27.19 4.00 34.45
CA ASP A 502 25.90 4.52 34.90
C ASP A 502 25.84 6.07 34.82
N HIS A 503 26.95 6.74 35.15
CA HIS A 503 27.05 8.19 35.10
C HIS A 503 27.06 8.67 33.64
N ARG A 504 27.72 7.93 32.74
CA ARG A 504 27.77 8.25 31.31
C ARG A 504 26.43 8.06 30.62
N GLN A 505 25.67 7.02 30.99
CA GLN A 505 24.31 6.84 30.47
C GLN A 505 23.38 7.95 30.93
N LEU A 506 23.46 8.39 32.19
CA LEU A 506 22.74 9.55 32.69
C LEU A 506 23.16 10.85 31.99
N LEU A 507 24.47 11.08 31.81
CA LEU A 507 24.99 12.24 31.06
C LEU A 507 24.46 12.26 29.63
N THR A 508 24.42 11.11 28.97
CA THR A 508 23.84 10.99 27.63
C THR A 508 22.36 11.40 27.63
N LEU A 509 21.58 10.92 28.60
CA LEU A 509 20.16 11.30 28.73
C LEU A 509 19.96 12.79 29.08
N LEU A 510 20.84 13.36 29.89
CA LEU A 510 20.86 14.79 30.24
C LEU A 510 21.18 15.68 29.02
N ASP A 511 22.03 15.21 28.10
CA ASP A 511 22.33 15.92 26.85
C ASP A 511 21.19 15.83 25.84
N GLY A 512 20.41 14.75 25.88
CA GLY A 512 19.34 14.46 24.91
C GLY A 512 17.92 14.57 25.45
N VAL A 513 17.67 15.43 26.46
CA VAL A 513 16.33 15.52 27.10
C VAL A 513 15.24 15.92 26.09
N ALA A 514 15.55 16.82 25.16
CA ALA A 514 14.60 17.27 24.14
C ALA A 514 14.25 16.13 23.16
N GLU A 515 15.23 15.35 22.75
CA GLU A 515 15.04 14.20 21.88
C GLU A 515 14.32 13.05 22.60
N LEU A 516 14.62 12.83 23.89
CA LEU A 516 13.87 11.90 24.74
C LEU A 516 12.41 12.34 24.88
N ALA A 517 12.15 13.63 25.08
CA ALA A 517 10.79 14.17 25.10
C ALA A 517 10.08 13.91 23.76
N GLY A 518 10.77 14.09 22.63
CA GLY A 518 10.28 13.75 21.29
C GLY A 518 9.91 12.27 21.15
N ASP A 519 10.75 11.36 21.64
CA ASP A 519 10.47 9.91 21.65
C ASP A 519 9.27 9.56 22.54
N VAL A 520 9.15 10.16 23.71
CA VAL A 520 8.02 9.98 24.63
C VAL A 520 6.71 10.43 23.96
N ILE A 521 6.69 11.59 23.33
CA ILE A 521 5.51 12.12 22.64
C ILE A 521 5.11 11.20 21.49
N ARG A 522 6.07 10.79 20.65
CA ARG A 522 5.82 9.83 19.56
C ARG A 522 5.23 8.52 20.06
N SER A 523 5.77 7.96 21.13
CA SER A 523 5.27 6.71 21.72
C SER A 523 3.85 6.87 22.28
N SER A 524 3.55 7.99 22.95
CA SER A 524 2.20 8.32 23.43
C SER A 524 1.18 8.50 22.30
N GLU A 525 1.56 9.21 21.23
CA GLU A 525 0.71 9.39 20.04
C GLU A 525 0.45 8.07 19.32
N ARG A 526 1.49 7.24 19.15
CA ARG A 526 1.37 5.88 18.60
C ARG A 526 0.40 5.04 19.43
N GLN A 527 0.48 5.06 20.76
CA GLN A 527 -0.42 4.31 21.62
C GLN A 527 -1.89 4.78 21.52
N ARG A 528 -2.12 6.08 21.37
CA ARG A 528 -3.46 6.63 21.11
C ARG A 528 -3.98 6.23 19.74
N ALA A 529 -3.13 6.27 18.71
CA ALA A 529 -3.46 5.81 17.36
C ALA A 529 -3.81 4.32 17.36
N LEU A 530 -3.04 3.48 18.07
CA LEU A 530 -3.32 2.06 18.26
C LEU A 530 -4.67 1.82 18.95
N THR A 531 -4.97 2.58 19.99
CA THR A 531 -6.26 2.48 20.70
C THR A 531 -7.42 2.83 19.78
N ARG A 532 -7.30 3.91 18.99
CA ARG A 532 -8.28 4.31 17.97
C ARG A 532 -8.44 3.26 16.88
N ALA A 533 -7.33 2.71 16.37
CA ALA A 533 -7.35 1.68 15.35
C ALA A 533 -8.04 0.40 15.83
N LYS A 534 -7.76 -0.04 17.07
CA LYS A 534 -8.44 -1.19 17.70
C LYS A 534 -9.94 -0.95 17.86
N ALA A 535 -10.33 0.25 18.29
CA ALA A 535 -11.74 0.62 18.40
C ALA A 535 -12.44 0.65 17.03
N ALA A 536 -11.78 1.20 16.01
CA ALA A 536 -12.29 1.24 14.64
C ALA A 536 -12.42 -0.17 14.04
N GLU A 537 -11.42 -1.03 14.20
CA GLU A 537 -11.46 -2.43 13.76
C GLU A 537 -12.65 -3.18 14.38
N LYS A 538 -12.86 -3.01 15.69
CA LYS A 538 -14.02 -3.58 16.39
C LYS A 538 -15.34 -3.03 15.87
N ALA A 539 -15.46 -1.72 15.71
CA ALA A 539 -16.67 -1.10 15.19
C ALA A 539 -16.99 -1.56 13.75
N LEU A 540 -15.98 -1.72 12.90
CA LEU A 540 -16.14 -2.27 11.55
C LEU A 540 -16.56 -3.74 11.57
N GLN A 541 -16.02 -4.52 12.51
CA GLN A 541 -16.43 -5.91 12.72
C GLN A 541 -17.90 -6.00 13.14
N ASP A 542 -18.32 -5.20 14.12
CA ASP A 542 -19.69 -5.19 14.63
C ASP A 542 -20.68 -4.70 13.56
N ALA A 543 -20.32 -3.65 12.80
CA ALA A 543 -21.14 -3.16 11.67
C ALA A 543 -21.24 -4.18 10.52
N SER A 544 -20.14 -4.87 10.20
CA SER A 544 -20.15 -5.99 9.25
C SER A 544 -21.04 -7.12 9.75
N VAL A 545 -21.13 -7.29 11.07
CA VAL A 545 -22.03 -8.26 11.68
C VAL A 545 -23.48 -7.88 11.43
N GLU A 546 -23.89 -6.70 11.89
CA GLU A 546 -25.26 -6.21 11.76
C GLU A 546 -25.73 -6.14 10.31
N LEU A 547 -24.90 -5.62 9.41
CA LEU A 547 -25.25 -5.48 7.99
C LEU A 547 -25.42 -6.83 7.30
N LEU A 548 -24.55 -7.81 7.61
CA LEU A 548 -24.70 -9.16 7.07
C LEU A 548 -26.02 -9.79 7.51
N ASP A 549 -26.38 -9.67 8.79
CA ASP A 549 -27.59 -10.28 9.31
C ASP A 549 -28.86 -9.64 8.70
N ALA A 550 -28.88 -8.31 8.57
CA ALA A 550 -29.97 -7.58 7.91
C ALA A 550 -30.14 -8.00 6.45
N ARG A 551 -29.02 -8.11 5.71
CA ARG A 551 -29.02 -8.49 4.30
C ARG A 551 -29.37 -9.96 4.07
N PHE A 552 -28.97 -10.85 4.98
CA PHE A 552 -29.40 -12.26 4.94
C PHE A 552 -30.91 -12.39 5.14
N ALA A 553 -31.52 -11.55 5.97
CA ALA A 553 -32.97 -11.53 6.16
C ALA A 553 -33.69 -11.10 4.86
N GLU A 554 -33.31 -9.94 4.31
CA GLU A 554 -33.87 -9.42 3.04
C GLU A 554 -33.74 -10.42 1.88
N MET A 555 -32.57 -11.03 1.75
CA MET A 555 -32.33 -12.05 0.73
C MET A 555 -33.13 -13.33 0.98
N SER A 556 -33.32 -13.75 2.23
CA SER A 556 -34.14 -14.92 2.56
C SER A 556 -35.59 -14.72 2.12
N ASP A 557 -36.15 -13.52 2.35
CA ASP A 557 -37.49 -13.16 1.93
C ASP A 557 -37.61 -13.12 0.40
N THR A 558 -36.58 -12.59 -0.28
CA THR A 558 -36.52 -12.55 -1.75
C THR A 558 -36.44 -13.95 -2.36
N ILE A 559 -35.57 -14.83 -1.82
CA ILE A 559 -35.46 -16.24 -2.25
C ILE A 559 -36.80 -16.95 -2.05
N LYS A 560 -37.46 -16.74 -0.91
CA LYS A 560 -38.78 -17.32 -0.63
C LYS A 560 -39.84 -16.85 -1.62
N SER A 561 -39.85 -15.56 -1.96
CA SER A 561 -40.75 -15.01 -2.97
C SER A 561 -40.60 -15.73 -4.32
N TRP A 562 -39.36 -15.91 -4.79
CA TRP A 562 -39.09 -16.66 -6.03
C TRP A 562 -39.43 -18.14 -5.91
N TRP A 563 -39.16 -18.79 -4.77
CA TRP A 563 -39.54 -20.18 -4.52
C TRP A 563 -41.04 -20.40 -4.73
N LEU A 564 -41.87 -19.51 -4.18
CA LEU A 564 -43.33 -19.59 -4.30
C LEU A 564 -43.83 -19.40 -5.74
N THR A 565 -43.07 -18.73 -6.61
CA THR A 565 -43.41 -18.67 -8.04
C THR A 565 -43.25 -20.03 -8.73
N ILE A 566 -42.27 -20.84 -8.32
CA ILE A 566 -41.96 -22.13 -8.94
C ILE A 566 -42.78 -23.25 -8.29
N ARG A 567 -42.85 -23.26 -6.95
CA ARG A 567 -43.50 -24.29 -6.12
C ARG A 567 -44.57 -23.68 -5.20
N PRO A 568 -45.68 -23.16 -5.75
CA PRO A 568 -46.79 -22.69 -4.94
C PRO A 568 -47.46 -23.85 -4.21
N ASP A 569 -48.00 -23.58 -3.01
CA ASP A 569 -48.88 -24.48 -2.25
C ASP A 569 -48.33 -25.88 -1.91
N GLU A 570 -47.01 -26.05 -1.83
CA GLU A 570 -46.40 -27.29 -1.34
C GLU A 570 -46.35 -27.39 0.19
N LEU A 571 -46.40 -28.62 0.73
CA LEU A 571 -46.18 -28.90 2.16
C LEU A 571 -44.71 -28.71 2.59
N VAL A 572 -43.82 -28.46 1.63
CA VAL A 572 -42.40 -28.19 1.86
C VAL A 572 -42.10 -26.75 1.44
N ASP A 573 -41.66 -25.94 2.39
CA ASP A 573 -41.42 -24.50 2.19
C ASP A 573 -39.97 -24.13 2.53
N PHE A 574 -39.49 -23.01 1.97
CA PHE A 574 -38.22 -22.39 2.30
C PHE A 574 -38.43 -21.32 3.37
N VAL A 575 -37.74 -21.47 4.51
CA VAL A 575 -37.87 -20.55 5.64
C VAL A 575 -36.86 -19.40 5.56
N GLY A 576 -35.67 -19.68 5.02
CA GLY A 576 -34.60 -18.68 4.92
C GLY A 576 -33.20 -19.24 5.12
N ALA A 577 -32.21 -18.40 4.86
CA ALA A 577 -30.82 -18.62 5.17
C ALA A 577 -30.56 -18.18 6.62
N ARG A 578 -30.03 -19.08 7.47
CA ARG A 578 -29.68 -18.75 8.87
C ARG A 578 -28.19 -18.92 9.11
N THR A 579 -27.60 -17.98 9.84
CA THR A 579 -26.24 -18.10 10.36
C THR A 579 -26.19 -19.03 11.56
N ARG A 580 -25.19 -19.90 11.65
CA ARG A 580 -24.90 -20.66 12.88
C ARG A 580 -24.28 -19.76 13.94
N ALA A 581 -24.65 -19.94 15.21
CA ALA A 581 -24.00 -19.27 16.34
C ALA A 581 -22.53 -19.74 16.46
N GLY A 582 -21.57 -18.82 16.60
CA GLY A 582 -20.17 -19.16 16.93
C GLY A 582 -19.03 -18.51 16.13
N GLY A 583 -19.17 -17.26 15.67
CA GLY A 583 -18.03 -16.45 15.18
C GLY A 583 -17.52 -16.77 13.76
N THR A 584 -17.48 -18.04 13.35
CA THR A 584 -17.36 -18.44 11.94
C THR A 584 -18.75 -18.63 11.37
N ARG A 585 -19.23 -17.61 10.67
CA ARG A 585 -20.56 -17.61 10.05
C ARG A 585 -20.62 -18.72 9.01
N PHE A 586 -21.41 -19.75 9.31
CA PHE A 586 -21.86 -20.74 8.35
C PHE A 586 -23.30 -20.41 7.97
N VAL A 587 -23.64 -20.46 6.68
CA VAL A 587 -25.00 -20.24 6.21
C VAL A 587 -25.67 -21.60 5.96
N ASN A 588 -26.70 -21.89 6.76
CA ASN A 588 -27.57 -23.04 6.56
C ASN A 588 -28.85 -22.59 5.86
N LEU A 589 -29.31 -23.38 4.90
CA LEU A 589 -30.57 -23.16 4.21
C LEU A 589 -31.65 -23.96 4.94
N ILE A 590 -32.72 -23.29 5.36
CA ILE A 590 -33.67 -23.86 6.30
C ILE A 590 -34.98 -24.20 5.59
N ALA A 591 -35.40 -25.45 5.72
CA ALA A 591 -36.66 -25.98 5.22
C ALA A 591 -37.72 -26.03 6.33
N ALA A 592 -38.97 -25.77 5.96
CA ALA A 592 -40.15 -26.05 6.76
C ALA A 592 -40.90 -27.23 6.13
N LEU A 593 -41.19 -28.25 6.94
CA LEU A 593 -41.94 -29.44 6.55
C LEU A 593 -43.27 -29.44 7.30
N HIS A 594 -44.37 -29.28 6.57
CA HIS A 594 -45.72 -29.30 7.09
C HIS A 594 -46.33 -30.70 6.96
N ALA A 595 -47.04 -31.16 8.00
CA ALA A 595 -47.80 -32.41 7.90
C ALA A 595 -49.09 -32.21 7.09
N GLU A 596 -49.74 -31.05 7.28
CA GLU A 596 -50.93 -30.61 6.57
C GLU A 596 -50.88 -29.09 6.37
N ALA A 597 -51.57 -28.58 5.35
CA ALA A 597 -51.60 -27.15 5.06
C ALA A 597 -52.11 -26.33 6.28
N GLY A 598 -51.40 -25.26 6.63
CA GLY A 598 -51.75 -24.40 7.78
C GLY A 598 -51.33 -24.91 9.16
N THR A 599 -50.64 -26.06 9.26
CA THR A 599 -50.10 -26.58 10.53
C THR A 599 -48.69 -26.04 10.85
N SER A 600 -48.29 -26.08 12.12
CA SER A 600 -46.94 -25.68 12.54
C SER A 600 -45.86 -26.56 11.88
N PRO A 601 -44.88 -25.98 11.16
CA PRO A 601 -43.88 -26.76 10.44
C PRO A 601 -42.81 -27.37 11.36
N VAL A 602 -42.27 -28.50 10.93
CA VAL A 602 -41.01 -29.04 11.45
C VAL A 602 -39.85 -28.47 10.65
N VAL A 603 -38.91 -27.82 11.34
CA VAL A 603 -37.76 -27.15 10.70
C VAL A 603 -36.57 -28.10 10.57
N ARG A 604 -35.94 -28.16 9.39
CA ARG A 604 -34.74 -28.96 9.09
C ARG A 604 -33.79 -28.20 8.16
N ASP A 605 -32.57 -28.70 8.01
CA ASP A 605 -31.64 -28.22 6.98
C ASP A 605 -32.15 -28.68 5.61
N ALA A 606 -32.37 -27.75 4.68
CA ALA A 606 -32.94 -27.99 3.37
C ALA A 606 -32.11 -29.00 2.58
N LEU A 607 -30.78 -28.97 2.68
CA LEU A 607 -29.90 -29.89 1.94
C LEU A 607 -30.07 -31.34 2.37
N GLY A 608 -30.50 -31.58 3.61
CA GLY A 608 -30.70 -32.93 4.16
C GLY A 608 -32.09 -33.50 3.93
N VAL A 609 -33.07 -32.69 3.49
CA VAL A 609 -34.48 -33.11 3.41
C VAL A 609 -35.17 -32.82 2.08
N TYR A 610 -34.66 -31.89 1.27
CA TYR A 610 -35.21 -31.61 -0.05
C TYR A 610 -34.85 -32.70 -1.05
N SER A 611 -35.81 -33.02 -1.93
CA SER A 611 -35.57 -33.84 -3.11
C SER A 611 -34.69 -33.11 -4.14
N ASP A 612 -34.16 -33.84 -5.13
CA ASP A 612 -33.37 -33.24 -6.23
C ASP A 612 -34.11 -32.11 -6.96
N SER A 613 -35.41 -32.30 -7.19
CA SER A 613 -36.33 -31.31 -7.77
C SER A 613 -36.43 -30.04 -6.92
N GLN A 614 -36.61 -30.21 -5.61
CA GLN A 614 -36.69 -29.10 -4.67
C GLN A 614 -35.35 -28.38 -4.54
N LEU A 615 -34.22 -29.08 -4.55
CA LEU A 615 -32.90 -28.45 -4.56
C LEU A 615 -32.68 -27.64 -5.85
N ASN A 616 -33.10 -28.14 -7.01
CA ASN A 616 -33.03 -27.37 -8.27
C ASN A 616 -33.87 -26.09 -8.20
N ALA A 617 -35.11 -26.18 -7.72
CA ALA A 617 -35.99 -25.02 -7.55
C ALA A 617 -35.41 -24.00 -6.56
N LEU A 618 -34.80 -24.45 -5.46
CA LEU A 618 -34.12 -23.56 -4.50
C LEU A 618 -32.93 -22.87 -5.15
N GLY A 619 -32.13 -23.61 -5.92
CA GLY A 619 -31.01 -23.09 -6.69
C GLY A 619 -31.42 -21.99 -7.66
N LEU A 620 -32.49 -22.23 -8.42
CA LEU A 620 -33.08 -21.25 -9.34
C LEU A 620 -33.59 -20.02 -8.56
N SER A 621 -34.26 -20.23 -7.43
CA SER A 621 -34.76 -19.14 -6.58
C SER A 621 -33.63 -18.26 -6.03
N ILE A 622 -32.51 -18.87 -5.61
CA ILE A 622 -31.31 -18.15 -5.17
C ILE A 622 -30.72 -17.32 -6.31
N PHE A 623 -30.65 -17.88 -7.51
CA PHE A 623 -30.15 -17.16 -8.68
C PHE A 623 -31.07 -15.99 -9.06
N LEU A 624 -32.40 -16.17 -9.07
CA LEU A 624 -33.35 -15.11 -9.42
C LEU A 624 -33.42 -14.01 -8.36
N ALA A 625 -33.35 -14.37 -7.07
CA ALA A 625 -33.24 -13.39 -5.99
C ALA A 625 -32.00 -12.50 -6.16
N ARG A 626 -30.89 -13.09 -6.63
CA ARG A 626 -29.69 -12.32 -7.00
C ARG A 626 -29.94 -11.34 -8.15
N ILE A 627 -30.66 -11.76 -9.20
CA ILE A 627 -31.00 -10.88 -10.34
C ILE A 627 -31.79 -9.66 -9.85
N GLU A 628 -32.76 -9.88 -8.97
CA GLU A 628 -33.60 -8.82 -8.39
C GLU A 628 -32.78 -7.89 -7.46
N LEU A 629 -32.00 -8.45 -6.52
CA LEU A 629 -31.21 -7.66 -5.56
C LEU A 629 -30.11 -6.82 -6.23
N LEU A 630 -29.60 -7.26 -7.38
CA LEU A 630 -28.61 -6.54 -8.17
C LEU A 630 -29.25 -5.63 -9.24
N ASP A 631 -30.57 -5.58 -9.31
CA ASP A 631 -31.35 -4.85 -10.32
C ASP A 631 -30.89 -5.13 -11.76
N SER A 632 -30.57 -6.40 -12.06
CA SER A 632 -30.06 -6.78 -13.37
C SER A 632 -31.17 -6.61 -14.43
N PRO A 633 -30.90 -5.89 -15.52
CA PRO A 633 -31.94 -5.57 -16.51
C PRO A 633 -32.18 -6.71 -17.52
N VAL A 634 -31.28 -7.69 -17.57
CA VAL A 634 -31.35 -8.87 -18.45
C VAL A 634 -31.07 -10.13 -17.64
N VAL A 635 -31.68 -11.25 -18.01
CA VAL A 635 -31.37 -12.59 -17.49
C VAL A 635 -31.36 -13.62 -18.61
N VAL A 636 -30.36 -14.50 -18.60
CA VAL A 636 -30.29 -15.66 -19.49
C VAL A 636 -30.49 -16.93 -18.66
N LEU A 637 -31.41 -17.78 -19.08
CA LEU A 637 -31.76 -19.03 -18.39
C LEU A 637 -31.49 -20.21 -19.31
N ASP A 638 -30.43 -20.99 -19.03
CA ASP A 638 -30.09 -22.21 -19.76
C ASP A 638 -30.63 -23.44 -19.04
N ASP A 639 -31.63 -24.06 -19.66
CA ASP A 639 -32.35 -25.23 -19.14
C ASP A 639 -32.72 -25.09 -17.64
N PRO A 640 -33.47 -24.02 -17.27
CA PRO A 640 -33.71 -23.67 -15.86
C PRO A 640 -34.52 -24.73 -15.10
N ILE A 641 -35.33 -25.51 -15.83
CA ILE A 641 -36.11 -26.63 -15.28
C ILE A 641 -35.55 -27.93 -15.87
N PRO A 642 -34.82 -28.74 -15.07
CA PRO A 642 -34.35 -30.04 -15.53
C PRO A 642 -35.51 -30.95 -15.90
N GLY A 643 -35.35 -31.79 -16.93
CA GLY A 643 -36.40 -32.68 -17.42
C GLY A 643 -36.93 -33.70 -16.40
N SER A 644 -36.28 -33.86 -15.25
CA SER A 644 -36.77 -34.64 -14.10
C SER A 644 -37.87 -33.94 -13.30
N ASP A 645 -38.16 -32.66 -13.56
CA ASP A 645 -39.12 -31.83 -12.81
C ASP A 645 -40.29 -31.30 -13.67
N PRO A 646 -41.03 -32.16 -14.39
CA PRO A 646 -42.00 -31.73 -15.39
C PRO A 646 -43.21 -30.99 -14.81
N ASP A 647 -43.53 -31.22 -13.54
CA ASP A 647 -44.77 -30.75 -12.89
C ASP A 647 -44.76 -29.24 -12.64
N HIS A 648 -43.57 -28.62 -12.58
CA HIS A 648 -43.41 -27.18 -12.29
C HIS A 648 -43.12 -26.34 -13.53
N ARG A 649 -43.14 -26.93 -14.73
CA ARG A 649 -42.98 -26.17 -15.99
C ARG A 649 -44.04 -25.09 -16.13
N LEU A 650 -45.29 -25.40 -15.80
CA LEU A 650 -46.40 -24.47 -15.98
C LEU A 650 -46.33 -23.31 -14.98
N THR A 651 -46.06 -23.60 -13.71
CA THR A 651 -45.88 -22.56 -12.67
C THR A 651 -44.66 -21.69 -12.97
N PHE A 652 -43.55 -22.27 -13.44
CA PHE A 652 -42.39 -21.50 -13.90
C PHE A 652 -42.76 -20.55 -15.06
N VAL A 653 -43.49 -21.03 -16.06
CA VAL A 653 -43.92 -20.19 -17.19
C VAL A 653 -44.90 -19.10 -16.74
N GLN A 654 -45.93 -19.45 -15.98
CA GLN A 654 -47.02 -18.55 -15.64
C GLN A 654 -46.67 -17.56 -14.53
N ASN A 655 -45.81 -17.95 -13.59
CA ASN A 655 -45.49 -17.14 -12.42
C ASN A 655 -44.07 -16.58 -12.53
N THR A 656 -43.06 -17.44 -12.72
CA THR A 656 -41.64 -17.03 -12.68
C THR A 656 -41.26 -16.16 -13.87
N ILE A 657 -41.55 -16.61 -15.10
CA ILE A 657 -41.29 -15.83 -16.31
C ILE A 657 -42.17 -14.58 -16.34
N ALA A 658 -43.46 -14.69 -15.96
CA ALA A 658 -44.35 -13.53 -15.89
C ALA A 658 -43.82 -12.45 -14.94
N LYS A 659 -43.39 -12.84 -13.72
CA LYS A 659 -42.79 -11.90 -12.75
C LYS A 659 -41.56 -11.19 -13.33
N LEU A 660 -40.63 -11.92 -13.95
CA LEU A 660 -39.45 -11.30 -14.58
C LEU A 660 -39.85 -10.26 -15.63
N LEU A 661 -40.80 -10.61 -16.50
CA LEU A 661 -41.27 -9.71 -17.57
C LEU A 661 -42.05 -8.51 -17.01
N ASP A 662 -42.85 -8.70 -15.95
CA ASP A 662 -43.60 -7.64 -15.27
C ASP A 662 -42.67 -6.66 -14.54
N ASP A 663 -41.55 -7.15 -13.99
CA ASP A 663 -40.48 -6.34 -13.41
C ASP A 663 -39.63 -5.61 -14.50
N GLY A 664 -39.93 -5.85 -15.78
CA GLY A 664 -39.28 -5.25 -16.94
C GLY A 664 -37.92 -5.86 -17.29
N VAL A 665 -37.59 -7.03 -16.74
CA VAL A 665 -36.34 -7.75 -17.02
C VAL A 665 -36.46 -8.46 -18.37
N GLN A 666 -35.49 -8.26 -19.25
CA GLN A 666 -35.41 -9.01 -20.50
C GLN A 666 -34.99 -10.45 -20.24
N VAL A 667 -35.73 -11.42 -20.78
CA VAL A 667 -35.47 -12.86 -20.58
C VAL A 667 -35.02 -13.53 -21.87
N ILE A 668 -33.86 -14.19 -21.82
CA ILE A 668 -33.37 -15.09 -22.89
C ILE A 668 -33.39 -16.52 -22.35
N LEU A 669 -34.33 -17.33 -22.82
CA LEU A 669 -34.50 -18.72 -22.41
C LEU A 669 -33.90 -19.65 -23.46
N THR A 670 -32.89 -20.44 -23.09
CA THR A 670 -32.41 -21.56 -23.90
C THR A 670 -32.90 -22.87 -23.30
N THR A 671 -33.52 -23.75 -24.10
CA THR A 671 -33.95 -25.04 -23.57
C THR A 671 -34.02 -26.19 -24.59
N TYR A 672 -33.70 -27.41 -24.15
CA TYR A 672 -33.98 -28.63 -24.93
C TYR A 672 -35.40 -29.15 -24.75
N ASP A 673 -36.14 -28.65 -23.75
CA ASP A 673 -37.47 -29.12 -23.43
C ASP A 673 -38.49 -28.43 -24.34
N SER A 674 -38.97 -29.18 -25.34
CA SER A 674 -39.94 -28.67 -26.31
C SER A 674 -41.23 -28.18 -25.64
N ARG A 675 -41.70 -28.84 -24.58
CA ARG A 675 -42.91 -28.42 -23.86
C ARG A 675 -42.70 -27.11 -23.11
N LEU A 676 -41.56 -26.96 -22.45
CA LEU A 676 -41.23 -25.71 -21.76
C LEU A 676 -41.18 -24.56 -22.76
N ALA A 677 -40.50 -24.74 -23.89
CA ALA A 677 -40.43 -23.72 -24.93
C ALA A 677 -41.81 -23.44 -25.56
N ASP A 678 -42.65 -24.45 -25.81
CA ASP A 678 -44.00 -24.26 -26.38
C ASP A 678 -44.93 -23.52 -25.40
N TRP A 679 -44.91 -23.90 -24.13
CA TRP A 679 -45.74 -23.26 -23.11
C TRP A 679 -45.28 -21.83 -22.86
N THR A 680 -43.97 -21.58 -22.83
CA THR A 680 -43.43 -20.23 -22.68
C THR A 680 -43.87 -19.35 -23.84
N MET A 681 -43.77 -19.85 -25.07
CA MET A 681 -44.22 -19.12 -26.26
C MET A 681 -45.72 -18.86 -26.25
N SER A 682 -46.52 -19.89 -25.97
CA SER A 682 -47.98 -19.79 -26.02
C SER A 682 -48.55 -18.91 -24.90
N ASN A 683 -47.94 -18.94 -23.71
CA ASN A 683 -48.41 -18.16 -22.57
C ASN A 683 -48.07 -16.66 -22.69
N HIS A 684 -47.01 -16.32 -23.42
CA HIS A 684 -46.45 -14.96 -23.47
C HIS A 684 -46.45 -14.35 -24.89
N ASP A 685 -47.14 -14.96 -25.86
CA ASP A 685 -47.21 -14.50 -27.26
C ASP A 685 -47.68 -13.04 -27.39
N HIS A 686 -48.64 -12.64 -26.56
CA HIS A 686 -49.22 -11.30 -26.49
C HIS A 686 -48.22 -10.20 -26.12
N ARG A 687 -47.03 -10.55 -25.61
CA ARG A 687 -46.00 -9.60 -25.17
C ARG A 687 -44.98 -9.25 -26.27
N GLY A 688 -45.08 -9.89 -27.43
CA GLY A 688 -44.09 -9.75 -28.51
C GLY A 688 -42.79 -10.47 -28.14
N LEU A 689 -42.65 -11.71 -28.56
CA LEU A 689 -41.48 -12.55 -28.30
C LEU A 689 -40.76 -12.93 -29.59
N ILE A 690 -39.50 -13.33 -29.46
CA ILE A 690 -38.72 -13.91 -30.56
C ILE A 690 -38.44 -15.38 -30.23
N ALA A 691 -38.60 -16.26 -31.22
CA ALA A 691 -38.31 -17.69 -31.06
C ALA A 691 -37.27 -18.14 -32.09
N TYR A 692 -36.35 -19.01 -31.66
CA TYR A 692 -35.33 -19.63 -32.48
C TYR A 692 -35.34 -21.14 -32.34
N GLU A 693 -35.11 -21.82 -33.46
CA GLU A 693 -34.66 -23.21 -33.50
C GLU A 693 -33.17 -23.24 -33.80
N LEU A 694 -32.39 -23.90 -32.95
CA LEU A 694 -30.94 -24.04 -33.09
C LEU A 694 -30.60 -25.40 -33.68
N ASN A 695 -29.86 -25.38 -34.80
CA ASN A 695 -29.42 -26.59 -35.48
C ASN A 695 -27.92 -26.52 -35.80
N LEU A 696 -27.19 -27.56 -35.42
CA LEU A 696 -25.79 -27.78 -35.73
C LEU A 696 -25.69 -28.90 -36.79
N VAL A 697 -25.72 -28.51 -38.06
CA VAL A 697 -25.62 -29.45 -39.19
C VAL A 697 -24.16 -29.69 -39.59
N ASP A 698 -23.36 -28.62 -39.62
CA ASP A 698 -21.93 -28.67 -39.94
C ASP A 698 -21.11 -28.02 -38.80
N PRO A 699 -20.26 -28.78 -38.09
CA PRO A 699 -19.41 -28.25 -37.02
C PRO A 699 -18.46 -27.11 -37.43
N ARG A 700 -18.09 -26.98 -38.72
CA ARG A 700 -17.24 -25.89 -39.23
C ARG A 700 -18.00 -24.59 -39.46
N ALA A 701 -19.23 -24.69 -39.96
CA ALA A 701 -20.14 -23.56 -40.05
C ALA A 701 -20.63 -23.15 -38.64
N GLY A 702 -20.83 -24.14 -37.78
CA GLY A 702 -21.33 -24.00 -36.42
C GLY A 702 -22.84 -24.00 -36.33
N THR A 703 -23.35 -23.71 -35.13
CA THR A 703 -24.79 -23.62 -34.86
C THR A 703 -25.44 -22.52 -35.69
N VAL A 704 -26.50 -22.87 -36.41
CA VAL A 704 -27.30 -21.95 -37.21
C VAL A 704 -28.61 -21.65 -36.48
N PRO A 705 -28.85 -20.39 -36.06
CA PRO A 705 -30.14 -19.98 -35.53
C PRO A 705 -31.14 -19.79 -36.67
N THR A 706 -32.27 -20.48 -36.59
CA THR A 706 -33.40 -20.26 -37.48
C THR A 706 -34.51 -19.59 -36.69
N GLN A 707 -34.80 -18.32 -36.96
CA GLN A 707 -35.92 -17.64 -36.31
C GLN A 707 -37.22 -18.36 -36.71
N THR A 708 -37.89 -18.96 -35.74
CA THR A 708 -39.15 -19.65 -35.95
C THR A 708 -40.27 -18.63 -35.89
N SER A 709 -40.47 -17.91 -37.01
CA SER A 709 -41.59 -16.98 -37.16
C SER A 709 -42.95 -17.69 -37.23
N ASP A 710 -42.97 -19.03 -37.23
CA ASP A 710 -44.17 -19.81 -37.50
C ASP A 710 -44.21 -21.11 -36.68
N MET A 711 -45.15 -21.16 -35.73
CA MET A 711 -45.53 -22.33 -34.92
C MET A 711 -45.77 -23.59 -35.79
N PHE A 712 -46.25 -23.43 -37.03
CA PHE A 712 -46.40 -24.55 -37.97
C PHE A 712 -45.06 -25.25 -38.26
N SER A 713 -44.00 -24.48 -38.51
CA SER A 713 -42.69 -25.05 -38.89
C SER A 713 -42.09 -25.85 -37.73
N ARG A 714 -42.33 -25.41 -36.49
CA ARG A 714 -41.90 -26.10 -35.28
C ARG A 714 -42.65 -27.41 -35.05
N LEU A 715 -43.97 -27.40 -35.17
CA LEU A 715 -44.80 -28.61 -35.03
C LEU A 715 -44.47 -29.65 -36.10
N MET A 716 -44.07 -29.20 -37.29
CA MET A 716 -43.58 -30.06 -38.37
C MET A 716 -42.23 -30.72 -38.04
N LEU A 717 -41.31 -30.00 -37.38
CA LEU A 717 -40.02 -30.56 -36.93
C LEU A 717 -40.20 -31.57 -35.80
N ASP A 718 -40.99 -31.25 -34.77
CA ASP A 718 -41.29 -32.18 -33.66
C ASP A 718 -41.97 -33.47 -34.17
N ALA A 719 -42.86 -33.35 -35.17
CA ALA A 719 -43.46 -34.51 -35.82
C ALA A 719 -42.42 -35.37 -36.55
N GLU A 720 -41.36 -34.78 -37.10
CA GLU A 720 -40.28 -35.48 -37.81
C GLU A 720 -39.33 -36.21 -36.86
N ASP A 721 -38.95 -35.59 -35.76
CA ASP A 721 -38.09 -36.20 -34.75
C ASP A 721 -38.75 -37.45 -34.15
N ASN A 722 -40.05 -37.35 -33.84
CA ASN A 722 -40.84 -38.47 -33.36
C ASN A 722 -41.04 -39.57 -34.43
N LEU A 723 -41.07 -39.20 -35.72
CA LEU A 723 -41.17 -40.15 -36.84
C LEU A 723 -39.86 -40.92 -37.08
N ASN A 724 -38.71 -40.32 -36.78
CA ASN A 724 -37.38 -40.92 -36.91
C ASN A 724 -37.06 -41.92 -35.79
N ALA A 725 -37.86 -41.96 -34.72
CA ALA A 725 -37.84 -42.99 -33.68
C ALA A 725 -39.04 -43.96 -33.85
N PRO A 726 -38.97 -44.98 -34.74
CA PRO A 726 -40.12 -45.65 -35.38
C PRO A 726 -40.88 -46.65 -34.49
N THR A 727 -41.12 -46.30 -33.22
CA THR A 727 -41.96 -47.06 -32.29
C THR A 727 -43.44 -46.70 -32.46
N ALA A 728 -44.36 -47.56 -32.01
CA ALA A 728 -45.79 -47.23 -32.02
C ALA A 728 -46.10 -45.96 -31.21
N ARG A 729 -45.37 -45.72 -30.12
CA ARG A 729 -45.44 -44.49 -29.31
C ARG A 729 -44.95 -43.26 -30.08
N GLY A 730 -43.80 -43.38 -30.77
CA GLY A 730 -43.25 -42.32 -31.62
C GLY A 730 -44.18 -41.95 -32.77
N ARG A 731 -44.80 -42.94 -33.44
CA ARG A 731 -45.80 -42.67 -34.49
C ARG A 731 -47.06 -41.97 -33.99
N ARG A 732 -47.53 -42.30 -32.77
CA ARG A 732 -48.65 -41.56 -32.15
C ARG A 732 -48.28 -40.12 -31.83
N ALA A 733 -47.07 -39.90 -31.27
CA ALA A 733 -46.57 -38.56 -31.01
C ALA A 733 -46.44 -37.75 -32.31
N ALA A 734 -45.81 -38.31 -33.34
CA ALA A 734 -45.71 -37.70 -34.67
C ALA A 734 -47.08 -37.37 -35.27
N CYS A 735 -48.06 -38.27 -35.14
CA CYS A 735 -49.44 -38.03 -35.58
C CYS A 735 -50.09 -36.86 -34.84
N GLY A 736 -49.87 -36.75 -33.52
CA GLY A 736 -50.35 -35.61 -32.72
C GLY A 736 -49.72 -34.29 -33.17
N SER A 737 -48.41 -34.26 -33.34
CA SER A 737 -47.70 -33.05 -33.79
C SER A 737 -48.08 -32.64 -35.22
N TYR A 738 -48.27 -33.58 -36.14
CA TYR A 738 -48.82 -33.27 -37.48
C TYR A 738 -50.26 -32.74 -37.43
N ARG A 739 -51.09 -33.21 -36.49
CA ARG A 739 -52.46 -32.68 -36.32
C ARG A 739 -52.40 -31.22 -35.88
N SER A 740 -51.63 -30.92 -34.84
CA SER A 740 -51.44 -29.56 -34.36
C SER A 740 -50.86 -28.66 -35.45
N ALA A 741 -49.91 -29.17 -36.25
CA ALA A 741 -49.36 -28.43 -37.39
C ALA A 741 -50.46 -28.13 -38.43
N ALA A 742 -51.29 -29.11 -38.78
CA ALA A 742 -52.40 -28.93 -39.70
C ALA A 742 -53.43 -27.91 -39.18
N GLU A 743 -53.76 -27.95 -37.89
CA GLU A 743 -54.64 -26.97 -37.24
C GLU A 743 -54.07 -25.56 -37.28
N ARG A 744 -52.79 -25.38 -36.95
CA ARG A 744 -52.12 -24.08 -37.02
C ARG A 744 -52.13 -23.53 -38.44
N LEU A 745 -51.74 -24.34 -39.41
CA LEU A 745 -51.71 -23.94 -40.81
C LEU A 745 -53.12 -23.59 -41.32
N ALA A 746 -54.14 -24.35 -40.94
CA ALA A 746 -55.53 -24.06 -41.29
C ALA A 746 -55.97 -22.70 -40.74
N LYS A 747 -55.68 -22.41 -39.46
CA LYS A 747 -56.01 -21.13 -38.83
C LYS A 747 -55.30 -19.97 -39.52
N GLN A 748 -54.02 -20.12 -39.87
CA GLN A 748 -53.27 -19.12 -40.62
C GLN A 748 -53.86 -18.85 -42.00
N ILE A 749 -54.23 -19.90 -42.75
CA ILE A 749 -54.87 -19.76 -44.07
C ILE A 749 -56.22 -19.06 -43.96
N ILE A 750 -57.05 -19.43 -42.98
CA ILE A 750 -58.37 -18.81 -42.75
C ILE A 750 -58.23 -17.34 -42.35
N ALA A 751 -57.37 -17.03 -41.37
CA ALA A 751 -57.12 -15.68 -40.89
C ALA A 751 -56.60 -14.78 -42.03
N THR A 752 -55.65 -15.29 -42.81
CA THR A 752 -55.11 -14.60 -43.99
C THR A 752 -56.17 -14.37 -45.05
N GLY A 753 -56.95 -15.41 -45.39
CA GLY A 753 -58.00 -15.32 -46.39
C GLY A 753 -59.10 -14.33 -46.02
N ARG A 754 -59.53 -14.30 -44.75
CA ARG A 754 -60.51 -13.33 -44.22
C ARG A 754 -59.97 -11.91 -44.22
N THR A 755 -58.70 -11.73 -43.81
CA THR A 755 -58.03 -10.42 -43.82
C THR A 755 -57.93 -9.86 -45.24
N GLN A 756 -57.57 -10.69 -46.22
CA GLN A 756 -57.51 -10.29 -47.63
C GLN A 756 -58.91 -10.06 -48.25
N ALA A 757 -59.95 -10.69 -47.72
CA ALA A 757 -61.35 -10.44 -48.09
C ALA A 757 -61.95 -9.19 -47.41
N GLY A 758 -61.16 -8.41 -46.66
CA GLY A 758 -61.56 -7.14 -46.06
C GLY A 758 -62.00 -7.20 -44.59
N ALA A 759 -61.89 -8.36 -43.93
CA ALA A 759 -62.16 -8.53 -42.51
C ALA A 759 -60.87 -8.85 -41.75
N ALA A 760 -60.27 -7.84 -41.11
CA ALA A 760 -59.06 -8.03 -40.29
C ALA A 760 -59.27 -9.15 -39.26
N CYS A 761 -58.51 -10.23 -39.38
CA CYS A 761 -58.72 -11.46 -38.63
C CYS A 761 -57.36 -12.06 -38.28
N SER A 762 -57.15 -12.32 -36.99
CA SER A 762 -55.95 -12.97 -36.45
C SER A 762 -56.12 -14.48 -36.32
N VAL A 763 -55.02 -15.19 -36.09
CA VAL A 763 -55.06 -16.63 -35.79
C VAL A 763 -55.84 -16.92 -34.50
N ALA A 764 -55.79 -16.02 -33.51
CA ALA A 764 -56.53 -16.15 -32.26
C ALA A 764 -58.05 -16.02 -32.45
N ASP A 765 -58.49 -15.14 -33.35
CA ASP A 765 -59.92 -15.00 -33.67
C ASP A 765 -60.50 -16.27 -34.30
N VAL A 766 -59.72 -16.93 -35.16
CA VAL A 766 -60.10 -18.22 -35.76
C VAL A 766 -60.08 -19.34 -34.71
N ASP A 767 -59.10 -19.34 -33.81
CA ASP A 767 -59.00 -20.34 -32.74
C ASP A 767 -60.21 -20.29 -31.78
N ALA A 768 -60.70 -19.09 -31.47
CA ALA A 768 -61.90 -18.89 -30.66
C ALA A 768 -63.18 -19.40 -31.34
N GLU A 769 -63.24 -19.39 -32.68
CA GLU A 769 -64.37 -19.92 -33.47
C GLU A 769 -64.28 -21.45 -33.65
N ALA A 770 -63.09 -21.97 -33.96
CA ALA A 770 -62.84 -23.37 -34.24
C ALA A 770 -61.41 -23.75 -33.82
N SER A 771 -61.30 -24.58 -32.79
CA SER A 771 -60.00 -24.95 -32.22
C SER A 771 -59.45 -26.27 -32.76
N MET A 772 -60.33 -27.20 -33.14
CA MET A 772 -59.98 -28.56 -33.56
C MET A 772 -59.97 -28.74 -35.09
N LEU A 773 -59.10 -29.62 -35.60
CA LEU A 773 -58.94 -29.87 -37.05
C LEU A 773 -60.26 -30.18 -37.76
N GLY A 774 -61.11 -31.01 -37.16
CA GLY A 774 -62.42 -31.36 -37.75
C GLY A 774 -63.36 -30.17 -37.91
N GLN A 775 -63.28 -29.17 -37.02
CA GLN A 775 -64.05 -27.91 -37.10
C GLN A 775 -63.44 -26.92 -38.08
N LEU A 776 -62.11 -26.96 -38.23
CA LEU A 776 -61.36 -26.09 -39.13
C LEU A 776 -61.46 -26.51 -40.61
N VAL A 777 -61.63 -27.81 -40.88
CA VAL A 777 -61.68 -28.34 -42.26
C VAL A 777 -62.77 -27.69 -43.12
N PRO A 778 -64.03 -27.53 -42.67
CA PRO A 778 -65.04 -26.79 -43.43
C PRO A 778 -64.65 -25.34 -43.75
N LEU A 779 -63.95 -24.68 -42.82
CA LEU A 779 -63.55 -23.27 -42.94
C LEU A 779 -62.36 -23.10 -43.91
N VAL A 780 -61.28 -23.87 -43.73
CA VAL A 780 -60.07 -23.77 -44.56
C VAL A 780 -60.34 -24.18 -46.01
N ARG A 781 -61.28 -25.10 -46.24
CA ARG A 781 -61.71 -25.49 -47.60
C ARG A 781 -62.28 -24.33 -48.41
N GLY A 782 -62.82 -23.30 -47.75
CA GLY A 782 -63.27 -22.07 -48.41
C GLY A 782 -62.13 -21.25 -49.03
N PHE A 783 -60.90 -21.46 -48.56
CA PHE A 783 -59.70 -20.73 -48.95
C PHE A 783 -58.64 -21.61 -49.65
N ALA A 784 -58.92 -22.90 -49.85
CA ALA A 784 -58.04 -23.82 -50.57
C ALA A 784 -57.84 -23.40 -52.03
N LEU A 785 -56.60 -23.45 -52.52
CA LEU A 785 -56.19 -22.92 -53.82
C LEU A 785 -56.60 -23.81 -54.99
N ASP A 786 -56.77 -25.12 -54.75
CA ASP A 786 -57.27 -26.07 -55.76
C ASP A 786 -58.16 -27.17 -55.15
N ASN A 787 -58.80 -27.96 -56.01
CA ASN A 787 -59.69 -29.05 -55.58
C ASN A 787 -58.93 -30.25 -54.98
N GLY A 788 -57.65 -30.42 -55.32
CA GLY A 788 -56.80 -31.47 -54.73
C GLY A 788 -56.49 -31.18 -53.27
N GLU A 789 -56.20 -29.92 -52.94
CA GLU A 789 -56.00 -29.44 -51.58
C GLU A 789 -57.25 -29.65 -50.71
N LYS A 790 -58.44 -29.34 -51.24
CA LYS A 790 -59.72 -29.61 -50.54
C LYS A 790 -59.87 -31.09 -50.15
N GLY A 791 -59.41 -31.99 -51.02
CA GLY A 791 -59.37 -33.43 -50.74
C GLY A 791 -58.36 -33.77 -49.64
N GLN A 792 -57.17 -33.17 -49.68
CA GLN A 792 -56.11 -33.38 -48.68
C GLN A 792 -56.54 -32.96 -47.28
N TRP A 793 -57.23 -31.82 -47.12
CA TRP A 793 -57.77 -31.39 -45.81
C TRP A 793 -58.76 -32.40 -45.21
N ASN A 794 -59.64 -32.99 -46.03
CA ASN A 794 -60.52 -34.06 -45.57
C ASN A 794 -59.73 -35.29 -45.11
N THR A 795 -58.70 -35.67 -45.87
CA THR A 795 -57.83 -36.79 -45.52
C THR A 795 -57.08 -36.54 -44.21
N PHE A 796 -56.60 -35.31 -43.96
CA PHE A 796 -55.93 -34.97 -42.70
C PHE A 796 -56.85 -35.16 -41.50
N ALA A 797 -58.11 -34.74 -41.58
CA ALA A 797 -59.09 -34.89 -40.50
C ALA A 797 -59.34 -36.37 -40.12
N THR A 798 -59.19 -37.28 -41.08
CA THR A 798 -59.34 -38.73 -40.86
C THR A 798 -58.03 -39.38 -40.43
N VAL A 799 -56.94 -39.17 -41.18
CA VAL A 799 -55.64 -39.84 -40.96
C VAL A 799 -54.96 -39.37 -39.69
N LEU A 800 -55.07 -38.09 -39.36
CA LEU A 800 -54.40 -37.52 -38.20
C LEU A 800 -55.21 -37.69 -36.92
N ASN A 801 -56.37 -38.33 -36.93
CA ASN A 801 -57.28 -38.41 -35.78
C ASN A 801 -57.55 -39.88 -35.36
N PRO A 802 -56.66 -40.55 -34.62
CA PRO A 802 -57.00 -41.83 -33.99
C PRO A 802 -57.78 -41.56 -32.70
N GLY A 803 -58.98 -42.12 -32.61
CA GLY A 803 -59.81 -42.13 -31.41
C GLY A 803 -59.45 -43.30 -30.51
N ASN A 804 -59.10 -43.02 -29.25
CA ASN A 804 -58.82 -44.01 -28.20
C ASN A 804 -57.57 -44.90 -28.41
N HIS A 805 -57.18 -45.59 -27.32
CA HIS A 805 -55.97 -46.42 -27.24
C HIS A 805 -55.97 -47.65 -28.19
N ASP A 806 -57.12 -47.98 -28.79
CA ASP A 806 -57.34 -49.18 -29.62
C ASP A 806 -57.31 -48.90 -31.14
N ASP A 807 -57.23 -47.64 -31.58
CA ASP A 807 -57.12 -47.32 -33.02
C ASP A 807 -55.71 -47.61 -33.56
N ASP A 808 -55.66 -48.19 -34.77
CA ASP A 808 -54.41 -48.43 -35.48
C ASP A 808 -53.72 -47.10 -35.82
N VAL A 809 -52.49 -46.95 -35.31
CA VAL A 809 -51.69 -45.75 -35.51
C VAL A 809 -51.24 -45.70 -36.98
N PRO A 810 -51.38 -44.56 -37.67
CA PRO A 810 -50.93 -44.42 -39.05
C PRO A 810 -49.50 -44.91 -39.24
N SER A 811 -49.27 -45.59 -40.35
CA SER A 811 -47.96 -46.10 -40.73
C SER A 811 -46.98 -44.94 -40.97
N THR A 812 -45.69 -45.22 -40.83
CA THR A 812 -44.64 -44.25 -41.15
C THR A 812 -44.74 -43.74 -42.60
N ALA A 813 -45.22 -44.58 -43.52
CA ALA A 813 -45.42 -44.19 -44.92
C ALA A 813 -46.56 -43.16 -45.07
N GLU A 814 -47.69 -43.38 -44.41
CA GLU A 814 -48.83 -42.45 -44.42
C GLU A 814 -48.47 -41.10 -43.81
N LEU A 815 -47.76 -41.11 -42.67
CA LEU A 815 -47.31 -39.87 -42.01
C LEU A 815 -46.28 -39.11 -42.87
N ARG A 816 -45.42 -39.79 -43.64
CA ARG A 816 -44.51 -39.14 -44.61
C ARG A 816 -45.26 -38.46 -45.75
N VAL A 817 -46.38 -39.04 -46.20
CA VAL A 817 -47.25 -38.44 -47.22
C VAL A 817 -47.96 -37.21 -46.66
N VAL A 818 -48.50 -37.30 -45.44
CA VAL A 818 -49.11 -36.14 -44.76
C VAL A 818 -48.12 -34.99 -44.60
N ARG A 819 -46.89 -35.30 -44.14
CA ARG A 819 -45.79 -34.33 -44.06
C ARG A 819 -45.55 -33.62 -45.40
N GLY A 820 -45.44 -34.39 -46.48
CA GLY A 820 -45.21 -33.86 -47.82
C GLY A 820 -46.33 -32.92 -48.28
N ASN A 821 -47.58 -33.29 -48.01
CA ASN A 821 -48.74 -32.48 -48.36
C ASN A 821 -48.79 -31.18 -47.54
N LEU A 822 -48.63 -31.23 -46.22
CA LEU A 822 -48.62 -30.05 -45.36
C LEU A 822 -47.53 -29.04 -45.74
N ARG A 823 -46.30 -29.51 -46.01
CA ARG A 823 -45.20 -28.65 -46.51
C ARG A 823 -45.55 -27.99 -47.84
N LYS A 824 -46.14 -28.74 -48.76
CA LYS A 824 -46.55 -28.23 -50.08
C LYS A 824 -47.63 -27.17 -49.94
N ILE A 825 -48.67 -27.42 -49.14
CA ILE A 825 -49.76 -26.48 -48.90
C ILE A 825 -49.23 -25.19 -48.26
N ALA A 826 -48.45 -25.29 -47.19
CA ALA A 826 -47.87 -24.13 -46.52
C ALA A 826 -47.02 -23.27 -47.46
N LYS A 827 -46.16 -23.90 -48.27
CA LYS A 827 -45.35 -23.20 -49.26
C LYS A 827 -46.23 -22.48 -50.30
N THR A 828 -47.20 -23.19 -50.88
CA THR A 828 -48.05 -22.66 -51.94
C THR A 828 -48.88 -21.47 -51.45
N HIS A 829 -49.40 -21.54 -50.22
CA HIS A 829 -50.13 -20.41 -49.63
C HIS A 829 -49.24 -19.21 -49.30
N ARG A 830 -48.03 -19.42 -48.74
CA ARG A 830 -47.09 -18.32 -48.49
C ARG A 830 -46.71 -17.58 -49.79
N GLU A 831 -46.62 -18.30 -50.91
CA GLU A 831 -46.34 -17.73 -52.23
C GLU A 831 -47.57 -17.08 -52.87
N HIS A 832 -48.78 -17.55 -52.54
CA HIS A 832 -50.03 -17.02 -53.12
C HIS A 832 -50.44 -15.66 -52.54
N TRP A 833 -50.26 -15.44 -51.24
CA TRP A 833 -50.72 -14.22 -50.57
C TRP A 833 -49.68 -13.09 -50.63
N PRO A 834 -50.05 -11.83 -50.91
CA PRO A 834 -49.11 -10.72 -51.14
C PRO A 834 -48.15 -10.44 -49.98
N ASN A 835 -48.60 -10.66 -48.75
CA ASN A 835 -47.84 -10.44 -47.50
C ASN A 835 -47.50 -11.76 -46.79
N GLY A 836 -47.59 -12.90 -47.49
CA GLY A 836 -47.50 -14.23 -46.87
C GLY A 836 -48.70 -14.58 -45.99
N LEU A 837 -48.52 -15.60 -45.14
CA LEU A 837 -49.52 -16.01 -44.15
C LEU A 837 -49.42 -15.12 -42.90
N VAL A 838 -50.57 -14.70 -42.38
CA VAL A 838 -50.67 -14.04 -41.07
C VAL A 838 -50.13 -15.00 -40.01
N SER A 839 -49.17 -14.51 -39.21
CA SER A 839 -48.41 -15.30 -38.24
C SER A 839 -49.29 -15.87 -37.14
#